data_AF-M3HAK9-F1
#
_entry.id   AF-M3HAK9-F1
#
_cell.length_a   1.000
_cell.length_b   1.000
_cell.length_c   1.000
_cell.angle_alpha   90.00
_cell.angle_beta   90.00
_cell.angle_gamma   90.00
#
_symmetry.space_group_name_H-M   'P 1'
#
loop_
_entity.id
_entity.type
_entity.pdbx_description
1 polymer ?
#
loop_
_entity_poly.entity_id
_entity_poly.type
_entity_poly.pdbx_seq_one_letter_code
_entity_poly.pdbx_strand_id
1 'polypeptide(L)'
;MINALEKDGVNDYEDAILKFHSLMRQGEPSTIENATTELTRLFFSPKTFDLGEVGRYKINSKFEFNNPKEFSGEKARVLRPADIIETVRYILNLFSETENYYPDDIDHLGNRRIRSVGELISNQLKTGFSRVERVIKERMTVQEIETQTPQLLISIKPITAVINEFFGSSQLSQFMDQTNPLAELTHKRRLNALGPGGLSRDRAGMEVRDVHYSHYGRMCPIETPEGPNIGLILSMSSYARVNDYGFLETPYRTVKNGKVTGQIEHLTADKEEYHYIAQASGVIDEKGELKNKLISTRHRGDFPFRNPSEIQYMDLAPLQVVSVSTALIPFLEHDDANRALMGSNMQRQAVPLLREEAPFVGTGMETRAAYDSRICIVNKHDGVVTSVDAENIVVERKGGKESDTYQLTKFKKTNQGTCFNQKPIVGVVHSEINGKVSKVSKEKIEVTGENGELKEYVLQIGSKQYSPIVSAGEEVKRGSTLAGQVVVGEKLDEMGNILVKGTVLADGPAVDNGVLALGRNVLAAFMPWEGYNFEDAILISERIVRDDVFSSIHIEEFEIQARETKLGPEQITRDIPNLSDKAFRDLDETGVIRIGAEVKPGDILVGMVTPKGETDLTPEYKLLHSIFGEKAKDVRDSSLRMPNGFEGTVIDIKRFSRENQDELPAGVEEMVKVFVARKRKLLVGDKMAGRHGNKGVVARVMAEEDMPYMEDGTPLDIVLNPLGVPSRMNLGQIFETQLGFAASKLGISFETPVFDGAEESDVDNFCKEANLPLNSKFKLYDGRTGLPFMNEVFCGYIYILKLAHLVEDKIHARSTGPYSLVTQQPLGGKAQFGGQRLGEMEVWALEAYGASHTLQELLTIKSDDMLGRARIYEAIVKGIHSIKPGIPESFNVLVQELRGLALDIIITDSEGNTVDISDYEDEYSKSKKKIKFETIENA
;
A
#
# COMPACT_ATOMS: atom_id res chain seq x y z
N MET A 1 30.32 -28.11 -35.43
CA MET A 1 31.60 -27.38 -35.26
C MET A 1 32.38 -27.26 -36.56
N ILE A 2 32.63 -28.36 -37.30
CA ILE A 2 33.34 -28.33 -38.60
C ILE A 2 32.73 -27.31 -39.58
N ASN A 3 31.41 -27.35 -39.81
CA ASN A 3 30.70 -26.39 -40.68
C ASN A 3 30.85 -24.91 -40.25
N ALA A 4 31.09 -24.64 -38.97
CA ALA A 4 31.29 -23.27 -38.48
C ALA A 4 32.72 -22.80 -38.76
N LEU A 5 33.71 -23.68 -38.56
CA LEU A 5 35.12 -23.42 -38.89
C LEU A 5 35.32 -23.21 -40.39
N GLU A 6 34.61 -23.98 -41.24
CA GLU A 6 34.64 -23.78 -42.69
C GLU A 6 34.07 -22.42 -43.14
N LYS A 7 33.14 -21.84 -42.37
CA LYS A 7 32.48 -20.56 -42.68
C LYS A 7 33.12 -19.34 -42.03
N ASP A 8 34.04 -19.52 -41.08
CA ASP A 8 34.60 -18.40 -40.32
C ASP A 8 35.50 -17.51 -41.22
N GLY A 9 36.23 -18.12 -42.16
CA GLY A 9 37.06 -17.39 -43.13
C GLY A 9 38.27 -16.67 -42.50
N VAL A 10 38.61 -17.02 -41.26
CA VAL A 10 39.74 -16.51 -40.48
C VAL A 10 40.69 -17.67 -40.21
N ASN A 11 41.98 -17.50 -40.47
CA ASN A 11 42.95 -18.59 -40.37
C ASN A 11 43.96 -18.42 -39.22
N ASP A 12 44.10 -17.22 -38.68
CA ASP A 12 45.02 -16.91 -37.59
C ASP A 12 44.40 -16.01 -36.51
N TYR A 13 45.14 -15.81 -35.42
CA TYR A 13 44.71 -14.99 -34.30
C TYR A 13 44.61 -13.50 -34.64
N GLU A 14 45.47 -13.01 -35.54
CA GLU A 14 45.55 -11.59 -35.90
C GLU A 14 44.31 -11.19 -36.71
N ASP A 15 43.94 -11.98 -37.71
CA ASP A 15 42.73 -11.80 -38.49
C ASP A 15 41.48 -11.93 -37.60
N ALA A 16 41.48 -12.86 -36.64
CA ALA A 16 40.36 -13.05 -35.70
C ALA A 16 40.12 -11.82 -34.83
N ILE A 17 41.19 -11.26 -34.27
CA ILE A 17 41.09 -10.14 -33.34
C ILE A 17 40.76 -8.82 -34.06
N LEU A 18 41.27 -8.64 -35.28
CA LEU A 18 40.91 -7.52 -36.14
C LEU A 18 39.44 -7.60 -36.60
N LYS A 19 38.96 -8.81 -36.95
CA LYS A 19 37.55 -9.05 -37.25
C LYS A 19 36.65 -8.78 -36.04
N PHE A 20 37.04 -9.22 -34.84
CA PHE A 20 36.34 -8.89 -33.59
C PHE A 20 36.24 -7.38 -33.36
N HIS A 21 37.37 -6.66 -33.49
CA HIS A 21 37.40 -5.21 -33.25
C HIS A 21 36.56 -4.43 -34.27
N SER A 22 36.61 -4.80 -35.56
CA SER A 22 35.81 -4.16 -36.60
C SER A 22 34.30 -4.37 -36.42
N LEU A 23 33.88 -5.50 -35.84
CA LEU A 23 32.48 -5.75 -35.48
C LEU A 23 32.04 -4.92 -34.27
N MET A 24 32.88 -4.81 -33.23
CA MET A 24 32.56 -4.07 -32.01
C MET A 24 32.60 -2.56 -32.20
N ARG A 25 33.51 -2.05 -33.04
CA ARG A 25 33.72 -0.61 -33.30
C ARG A 25 33.73 -0.32 -34.79
N GLN A 26 32.55 -0.27 -35.37
CA GLN A 26 32.37 0.02 -36.79
C GLN A 26 32.88 1.42 -37.13
N GLY A 27 33.84 1.50 -38.06
CA GLY A 27 34.40 2.77 -38.55
C GLY A 27 35.69 3.23 -37.87
N GLU A 28 36.16 2.57 -36.80
CA GLU A 28 37.47 2.87 -36.18
C GLU A 28 38.59 2.02 -36.82
N PRO A 29 39.77 2.62 -37.10
CA PRO A 29 40.92 1.86 -37.60
C PRO A 29 41.36 0.82 -36.56
N SER A 30 41.41 -0.44 -36.98
CA SER A 30 41.69 -1.58 -36.10
C SER A 30 43.19 -1.90 -36.11
N THR A 31 43.86 -1.78 -34.97
CA THR A 31 45.24 -2.27 -34.75
C THR A 31 45.21 -3.46 -33.79
N ILE A 32 46.17 -4.38 -33.91
CA ILE A 32 46.25 -5.58 -33.06
C ILE A 32 46.31 -5.21 -31.57
N GLU A 33 47.08 -4.17 -31.23
CA GLU A 33 47.24 -3.70 -29.85
C GLU A 33 45.94 -3.13 -29.28
N ASN A 34 45.23 -2.30 -30.05
CA ASN A 34 43.93 -1.75 -29.63
C ASN A 34 42.88 -2.85 -29.51
N ALA A 35 42.84 -3.79 -30.48
CA ALA A 35 41.91 -4.90 -30.48
C ALA A 35 42.13 -5.86 -29.29
N THR A 36 43.39 -6.17 -28.98
CA THR A 36 43.75 -7.01 -27.83
C THR A 36 43.43 -6.34 -26.50
N THR A 37 43.70 -5.03 -26.41
CA THR A 37 43.36 -4.22 -25.23
C THR A 37 41.84 -4.19 -25.02
N GLU A 38 41.07 -4.02 -26.10
CA GLU A 38 39.61 -3.99 -26.02
C GLU A 38 39.02 -5.34 -25.62
N LEU A 39 39.50 -6.46 -26.19
CA LEU A 39 39.08 -7.80 -25.79
C LEU A 39 39.38 -8.07 -24.30
N THR A 40 40.59 -7.72 -23.87
CA THR A 40 41.01 -7.86 -22.46
C THR A 40 40.14 -6.99 -21.55
N ARG A 41 39.86 -5.76 -21.96
CA ARG A 41 38.98 -4.84 -21.23
C ARG A 41 37.57 -5.39 -21.11
N LEU A 42 37.02 -6.03 -22.14
CA LEU A 42 35.63 -6.47 -22.14
C LEU A 42 35.35 -7.66 -21.22
N PHE A 43 36.25 -8.64 -21.13
CA PHE A 43 35.95 -9.91 -20.43
C PHE A 43 36.95 -10.30 -19.34
N PHE A 44 38.21 -9.89 -19.46
CA PHE A 44 39.32 -10.41 -18.63
C PHE A 44 39.83 -9.39 -17.60
N SER A 45 39.44 -8.12 -17.73
CA SER A 45 39.84 -7.04 -16.83
C SER A 45 38.88 -6.90 -15.64
N PRO A 46 39.37 -7.01 -14.38
CA PRO A 46 38.53 -6.89 -13.19
C PRO A 46 37.99 -5.47 -12.95
N LYS A 47 38.49 -4.47 -13.68
CA LYS A 47 38.01 -3.08 -13.59
C LYS A 47 36.70 -2.87 -14.35
N THR A 48 36.47 -3.66 -15.38
CA THR A 48 35.42 -3.44 -16.38
C THR A 48 34.45 -4.61 -16.49
N PHE A 49 34.85 -5.79 -16.04
CA PHE A 49 34.01 -6.99 -16.01
C PHE A 49 34.06 -7.66 -14.64
N ASP A 50 32.90 -8.04 -14.11
CA ASP A 50 32.76 -8.68 -12.80
C ASP A 50 31.52 -9.59 -12.80
N LEU A 51 31.73 -10.89 -12.66
CA LEU A 51 30.68 -11.90 -12.50
C LEU A 51 29.98 -11.79 -11.13
N GLY A 52 30.62 -11.12 -10.17
CA GLY A 52 30.26 -11.19 -8.76
C GLY A 52 30.47 -12.59 -8.17
N GLU A 53 30.23 -12.72 -6.87
CA GLU A 53 30.38 -14.01 -6.18
C GLU A 53 29.33 -15.02 -6.65
N VAL A 54 28.09 -14.56 -6.84
CA VAL A 54 26.97 -15.40 -7.28
C VAL A 54 27.16 -15.89 -8.71
N GLY A 55 27.59 -15.02 -9.63
CA GLY A 55 27.82 -15.42 -11.03
C GLY A 55 28.92 -16.48 -11.13
N ARG A 56 29.99 -16.34 -10.34
CA ARG A 56 31.04 -17.35 -10.29
C ARG A 56 30.56 -18.66 -9.66
N TYR A 57 29.80 -18.58 -8.57
CA TYR A 57 29.18 -19.75 -7.93
C TYR A 57 28.27 -20.52 -8.90
N LYS A 58 27.47 -19.83 -9.72
CA LYS A 58 26.57 -20.46 -10.69
C LYS A 58 27.34 -21.13 -11.85
N ILE A 59 28.37 -20.47 -12.38
CA ILE A 59 29.24 -21.07 -13.41
C ILE A 59 29.94 -22.32 -12.85
N ASN A 60 30.50 -22.23 -11.64
CA ASN A 60 31.11 -23.37 -10.97
C ASN A 60 30.10 -24.51 -10.82
N SER A 61 28.94 -24.24 -10.23
CA SER A 61 27.92 -25.26 -9.97
C SER A 61 27.41 -25.94 -11.25
N LYS A 62 27.34 -25.20 -12.37
CA LYS A 62 26.90 -25.74 -13.67
C LYS A 62 27.95 -26.64 -14.31
N PHE A 63 29.24 -26.30 -14.21
CA PHE A 63 30.33 -27.02 -14.90
C PHE A 63 31.13 -27.97 -14.01
N GLU A 64 30.99 -27.88 -12.69
CA GLU A 64 31.69 -28.72 -11.72
C GLU A 64 31.34 -30.20 -11.90
N PHE A 65 30.11 -30.53 -12.30
CA PHE A 65 29.73 -31.91 -12.63
C PHE A 65 30.53 -32.47 -13.82
N ASN A 66 30.83 -31.64 -14.82
CA ASN A 66 31.52 -32.05 -16.04
C ASN A 66 33.04 -32.04 -15.86
N ASN A 67 33.57 -31.02 -15.18
CA ASN A 67 35.01 -30.81 -15.00
C ASN A 67 35.32 -30.32 -13.57
N PRO A 68 35.24 -31.20 -12.57
CA PRO A 68 35.40 -30.82 -11.16
C PRO A 68 36.79 -30.24 -10.87
N LYS A 69 37.83 -30.64 -11.64
CA LYS A 69 39.22 -30.19 -11.43
C LYS A 69 39.41 -28.69 -11.69
N GLU A 70 38.67 -28.09 -12.62
CA GLU A 70 38.86 -26.68 -13.02
C GLU A 70 37.85 -25.71 -12.39
N PHE A 71 36.77 -26.24 -11.80
CA PHE A 71 35.63 -25.45 -11.31
C PHE A 71 35.37 -25.59 -9.81
N SER A 72 35.90 -26.63 -9.14
CA SER A 72 35.81 -26.77 -7.68
C SER A 72 36.63 -25.69 -6.96
N GLY A 73 35.97 -24.84 -6.18
CA GLY A 73 36.63 -23.87 -5.28
C GLY A 73 37.24 -22.62 -5.95
N GLU A 74 37.00 -22.40 -7.25
CA GLU A 74 37.50 -21.23 -7.97
C GLU A 74 36.79 -19.93 -7.55
N LYS A 75 37.57 -18.86 -7.35
CA LYS A 75 37.10 -17.55 -6.87
C LYS A 75 37.34 -16.40 -7.87
N ALA A 76 37.94 -16.67 -9.02
CA ALA A 76 38.11 -15.68 -10.08
C ALA A 76 36.77 -15.04 -10.47
N ARG A 77 36.67 -13.70 -10.36
CA ARG A 77 35.44 -12.96 -10.69
C ARG A 77 35.37 -12.46 -12.14
N VAL A 78 36.42 -12.67 -12.91
CA VAL A 78 36.46 -12.41 -14.37
C VAL A 78 36.23 -13.71 -15.13
N LEU A 79 35.89 -13.62 -16.41
CA LEU A 79 35.81 -14.80 -17.26
C LEU A 79 37.21 -15.39 -17.48
N ARG A 80 37.29 -16.72 -17.53
CA ARG A 80 38.49 -17.47 -17.91
C ARG A 80 38.28 -18.11 -19.27
N PRO A 81 39.34 -18.33 -20.07
CA PRO A 81 39.22 -19.10 -21.31
C PRO A 81 38.56 -20.47 -21.12
N ALA A 82 38.83 -21.14 -19.99
CA ALA A 82 38.19 -22.40 -19.62
C ALA A 82 36.66 -22.30 -19.50
N ASP A 83 36.15 -21.18 -18.98
CA ASP A 83 34.70 -20.97 -18.83
C ASP A 83 34.03 -20.87 -20.21
N ILE A 84 34.67 -20.20 -21.17
CA ILE A 84 34.17 -20.06 -22.55
C ILE A 84 34.18 -21.41 -23.27
N ILE A 85 35.29 -22.15 -23.17
CA ILE A 85 35.43 -23.46 -23.82
C ILE A 85 34.38 -24.44 -23.30
N GLU A 86 34.19 -24.51 -21.98
CA GLU A 86 33.21 -25.42 -21.38
C GLU A 86 31.77 -24.99 -21.70
N THR A 87 31.50 -23.68 -21.80
CA THR A 87 30.20 -23.18 -22.28
C THR A 87 29.90 -23.66 -23.70
N VAL A 88 30.87 -23.54 -24.63
CA VAL A 88 30.70 -24.03 -26.01
C VAL A 88 30.51 -25.54 -26.03
N ARG A 89 31.27 -26.29 -25.22
CA ARG A 89 31.12 -27.74 -25.07
C ARG A 89 29.72 -28.12 -24.56
N TYR A 90 29.22 -27.42 -23.55
CA TYR A 90 27.88 -27.64 -22.98
C TYR A 90 26.80 -27.43 -24.04
N ILE A 91 26.89 -26.35 -24.82
CA ILE A 91 25.96 -26.05 -25.92
C ILE A 91 25.99 -27.16 -26.99
N LEU A 92 27.16 -27.64 -27.39
CA LEU A 92 27.29 -28.71 -28.38
C LEU A 92 26.68 -30.03 -27.89
N ASN A 93 26.88 -30.38 -26.62
CA ASN A 93 26.29 -31.57 -26.01
C ASN A 93 24.77 -31.44 -25.85
N LEU A 94 24.28 -30.23 -25.53
CA LEU A 94 22.85 -29.94 -25.50
C LEU A 94 22.20 -30.13 -26.88
N PHE A 95 22.81 -29.62 -27.94
CA PHE A 95 22.34 -29.84 -29.32
C PHE A 95 22.42 -31.30 -29.78
N SER A 96 23.31 -32.08 -29.17
CA SER A 96 23.45 -33.51 -29.46
C SER A 96 22.50 -34.38 -28.62
N GLU A 97 21.65 -33.76 -27.78
CA GLU A 97 20.72 -34.43 -26.87
C GLU A 97 21.39 -35.46 -25.94
N THR A 98 22.64 -35.19 -25.55
CA THR A 98 23.39 -36.05 -24.63
C THR A 98 22.73 -36.11 -23.25
N GLU A 99 22.66 -37.29 -22.64
CA GLU A 99 22.10 -37.47 -21.29
C GLU A 99 22.76 -36.53 -20.26
N ASN A 100 21.96 -35.98 -19.34
CA ASN A 100 22.33 -34.99 -18.31
C ASN A 100 22.62 -33.55 -18.80
N TYR A 101 22.38 -33.23 -20.07
CA TYR A 101 22.42 -31.86 -20.58
C TYR A 101 21.00 -31.36 -20.85
N TYR A 102 20.55 -30.39 -20.07
CA TYR A 102 19.20 -29.83 -20.16
C TYR A 102 19.25 -28.32 -20.39
N PRO A 103 18.27 -27.76 -21.12
CA PRO A 103 18.10 -26.32 -21.18
C PRO A 103 17.75 -25.79 -19.78
N ASP A 104 18.26 -24.61 -19.45
CA ASP A 104 17.95 -23.97 -18.18
C ASP A 104 16.56 -23.33 -18.23
N ASP A 105 15.75 -23.58 -17.20
CA ASP A 105 14.49 -22.88 -16.99
C ASP A 105 14.75 -21.52 -16.32
N ILE A 106 14.45 -20.44 -17.02
CA ILE A 106 14.66 -19.06 -16.54
C ILE A 106 13.70 -18.68 -15.39
N ASP A 107 12.57 -19.38 -15.26
CA ASP A 107 11.53 -19.11 -14.28
C ASP A 107 11.78 -19.83 -12.95
N HIS A 108 12.58 -20.91 -12.99
CA HIS A 108 13.03 -21.62 -11.81
C HIS A 108 13.77 -20.68 -10.83
N LEU A 109 13.38 -20.69 -9.55
CA LEU A 109 13.94 -19.80 -8.52
C LEU A 109 15.42 -20.05 -8.21
N GLY A 110 16.00 -21.16 -8.66
CA GLY A 110 17.45 -21.34 -8.65
C GLY A 110 18.18 -20.41 -9.63
N ASN A 111 17.50 -19.89 -10.65
CA ASN A 111 18.04 -19.02 -11.69
C ASN A 111 17.61 -17.56 -11.53
N ARG A 112 16.65 -17.29 -10.64
CA ARG A 112 16.22 -15.95 -10.25
C ARG A 112 16.71 -15.63 -8.84
N ARG A 113 17.34 -14.45 -8.67
CA ARG A 113 17.82 -14.00 -7.36
C ARG A 113 17.16 -12.71 -6.93
N ILE A 114 17.01 -12.54 -5.63
CA ILE A 114 16.59 -11.30 -4.99
C ILE A 114 17.81 -10.44 -4.74
N ARG A 115 17.69 -9.16 -5.10
CA ARG A 115 18.65 -8.12 -4.68
C ARG A 115 18.06 -7.40 -3.48
N SER A 116 18.78 -7.41 -2.37
CA SER A 116 18.37 -6.67 -1.17
C SER A 116 18.62 -5.17 -1.33
N VAL A 117 18.01 -4.37 -0.44
CA VAL A 117 18.23 -2.91 -0.40
C VAL A 117 19.72 -2.57 -0.26
N GLY A 118 20.47 -3.36 0.53
CA GLY A 118 21.91 -3.18 0.70
C GLY A 118 22.70 -3.37 -0.60
N GLU A 119 22.39 -4.41 -1.39
CA GLU A 119 23.04 -4.64 -2.69
C GLU A 119 22.71 -3.52 -3.69
N LEU A 120 21.46 -3.08 -3.74
CA LEU A 120 21.02 -2.01 -4.63
C LEU A 120 21.74 -0.69 -4.33
N ILE A 121 21.81 -0.30 -3.05
CA ILE A 121 22.53 0.90 -2.62
C ILE A 121 24.03 0.75 -2.88
N SER A 122 24.62 -0.41 -2.61
CA SER A 122 26.04 -0.68 -2.88
C SER A 122 26.39 -0.49 -4.36
N ASN A 123 25.52 -0.97 -5.27
CA ASN A 123 25.72 -0.78 -6.71
C ASN A 123 25.69 0.69 -7.11
N GLN A 124 24.75 1.46 -6.57
CA GLN A 124 24.66 2.91 -6.79
C GLN A 124 25.89 3.63 -6.23
N LEU A 125 26.31 3.30 -5.01
CA LEU A 125 27.55 3.84 -4.42
C LEU A 125 28.78 3.50 -5.25
N LYS A 126 28.90 2.30 -5.82
CA LYS A 126 30.00 1.93 -6.73
C LYS A 126 30.08 2.87 -7.93
N THR A 127 28.93 3.20 -8.54
CA THR A 127 28.86 4.22 -9.61
C THR A 127 29.24 5.61 -9.11
N GLY A 128 28.77 6.00 -7.92
CA GLY A 128 29.15 7.26 -7.27
C GLY A 128 30.66 7.37 -7.04
N PHE A 129 31.29 6.34 -6.49
CA PHE A 129 32.73 6.28 -6.26
C PHE A 129 33.54 6.29 -7.57
N SER A 130 33.06 5.64 -8.62
CA SER A 130 33.73 5.71 -9.94
C SER A 130 33.73 7.15 -10.50
N ARG A 131 32.64 7.91 -10.31
CA ARG A 131 32.59 9.34 -10.66
C ARG A 131 33.57 10.16 -9.80
N VAL A 132 33.64 9.88 -8.49
CA VAL A 132 34.58 10.55 -7.58
C VAL A 132 36.04 10.23 -7.96
N GLU A 133 36.36 8.98 -8.30
CA GLU A 133 37.70 8.57 -8.75
C GLU A 133 38.12 9.36 -9.99
N ARG A 134 37.22 9.54 -10.95
CA ARG A 134 37.49 10.35 -12.14
C ARG A 134 37.77 11.81 -11.78
N VAL A 135 36.94 12.42 -10.92
CA VAL A 135 37.13 13.81 -10.47
C VAL A 135 38.46 13.98 -9.73
N ILE A 136 38.85 13.00 -8.90
CA ILE A 136 40.14 13.01 -8.21
C ILE A 136 41.28 12.97 -9.23
N LYS A 137 41.25 12.05 -10.21
CA LYS A 137 42.28 11.96 -11.26
C LYS A 137 42.41 13.26 -12.05
N GLU A 138 41.29 13.86 -12.45
CA GLU A 138 41.27 15.14 -13.16
C GLU A 138 41.87 16.26 -12.29
N ARG A 139 41.48 16.37 -11.01
CA ARG A 139 42.03 17.39 -10.09
C ARG A 139 43.51 17.20 -9.81
N MET A 140 43.97 15.96 -9.65
CA MET A 140 45.38 15.63 -9.45
C MET A 140 46.25 16.05 -10.65
N THR A 141 45.71 16.03 -11.87
CA THR A 141 46.44 16.51 -13.06
C THR A 141 46.50 18.03 -13.17
N VAL A 142 45.53 18.74 -12.59
CA VAL A 142 45.40 20.20 -12.72
C VAL A 142 46.10 20.96 -11.58
N GLN A 143 46.12 20.42 -10.36
CA GLN A 143 46.63 21.11 -9.18
C GLN A 143 48.10 20.80 -8.85
N GLU A 144 48.84 21.81 -8.40
CA GLU A 144 50.25 21.68 -8.00
C GLU A 144 50.41 20.78 -6.77
N ILE A 145 51.39 19.86 -6.83
CA ILE A 145 51.60 18.75 -5.88
C ILE A 145 51.73 19.24 -4.41
N GLU A 146 52.31 20.42 -4.19
CA GLU A 146 52.58 20.94 -2.84
C GLU A 146 51.33 21.42 -2.08
N THR A 147 50.22 21.70 -2.78
CA THR A 147 48.97 22.21 -2.18
C THR A 147 47.89 21.14 -2.04
N GLN A 148 48.18 19.90 -2.44
CA GLN A 148 47.19 18.84 -2.50
C GLN A 148 46.86 18.31 -1.09
N THR A 149 45.62 18.54 -0.66
CA THR A 149 45.03 17.87 0.51
C THR A 149 43.85 16.99 0.08
N PRO A 150 43.58 15.85 0.76
CA PRO A 150 42.45 14.98 0.41
C PRO A 150 41.10 15.71 0.37
N GLN A 151 40.90 16.71 1.23
CA GLN A 151 39.69 17.52 1.27
C GLN A 151 39.48 18.35 -0.02
N LEU A 152 40.55 18.82 -0.66
CA LEU A 152 40.48 19.54 -1.94
C LEU A 152 40.22 18.62 -3.12
N LEU A 153 40.68 17.37 -3.06
CA LEU A 153 40.51 16.39 -4.13
C LEU A 153 39.14 15.72 -4.10
N ILE A 154 38.60 15.43 -2.91
CA ILE A 154 37.35 14.68 -2.75
C ILE A 154 36.14 15.62 -2.84
N SER A 155 35.27 15.35 -3.80
CA SER A 155 33.95 15.97 -3.89
C SER A 155 32.86 14.96 -3.51
N ILE A 156 32.03 15.30 -2.52
CA ILE A 156 30.91 14.43 -2.10
C ILE A 156 29.68 14.52 -3.00
N LYS A 157 29.58 15.57 -3.84
CA LYS A 157 28.40 15.83 -4.68
C LYS A 157 27.99 14.63 -5.55
N PRO A 158 28.90 13.88 -6.21
CA PRO A 158 28.52 12.72 -7.00
C PRO A 158 27.91 11.58 -6.16
N ILE A 159 28.33 11.43 -4.90
CA ILE A 159 27.80 10.41 -3.98
C ILE A 159 26.39 10.80 -3.55
N THR A 160 26.21 12.03 -3.05
CA THR A 160 24.90 12.54 -2.63
C THR A 160 23.89 12.54 -3.77
N ALA A 161 24.31 12.92 -4.98
CA ALA A 161 23.45 12.92 -6.16
C ALA A 161 22.90 11.52 -6.47
N VAL A 162 23.75 10.50 -6.43
CA VAL A 162 23.34 9.11 -6.73
C VAL A 162 22.43 8.54 -5.64
N ILE A 163 22.68 8.87 -4.37
CA ILE A 163 21.79 8.47 -3.26
C ILE A 163 20.42 9.14 -3.41
N ASN A 164 20.39 10.44 -3.66
CA ASN A 164 19.15 11.19 -3.84
C ASN A 164 18.36 10.72 -5.08
N GLU A 165 19.05 10.39 -6.17
CA GLU A 165 18.44 9.82 -7.36
C GLU A 165 17.82 8.46 -7.08
N PHE A 166 18.51 7.60 -6.32
CA PHE A 166 17.98 6.28 -5.94
C PHE A 166 16.74 6.40 -5.05
N PHE A 167 16.79 7.16 -3.95
CA PHE A 167 15.64 7.24 -3.04
C PHE A 167 14.50 8.12 -3.56
N GLY A 168 14.81 9.12 -4.39
CA GLY A 168 13.82 10.06 -4.92
C GLY A 168 13.09 9.57 -6.18
N SER A 169 13.77 8.84 -7.07
CA SER A 169 13.26 8.54 -8.41
C SER A 169 13.23 7.06 -8.77
N SER A 170 13.80 6.17 -7.96
CA SER A 170 13.78 4.73 -8.26
C SER A 170 12.38 4.15 -8.13
N GLN A 171 12.00 3.29 -9.09
CA GLN A 171 10.75 2.51 -9.02
C GLN A 171 10.68 1.56 -7.81
N LEU A 172 11.83 1.23 -7.21
CA LEU A 172 11.92 0.38 -6.02
C LEU A 172 11.83 1.19 -4.72
N SER A 173 12.04 2.51 -4.76
CA SER A 173 11.83 3.41 -3.63
C SER A 173 10.38 3.92 -3.69
N GLN A 174 9.49 3.20 -3.01
CA GLN A 174 8.05 3.46 -3.05
C GLN A 174 7.57 4.07 -1.73
N PHE A 175 6.56 4.93 -1.81
CA PHE A 175 5.83 5.38 -0.62
C PHE A 175 5.26 4.16 0.10
N MET A 176 5.53 4.08 1.40
CA MET A 176 5.07 2.96 2.20
C MET A 176 3.54 2.96 2.30
N ASP A 177 2.92 1.83 1.98
CA ASP A 177 1.51 1.58 2.25
C ASP A 177 1.30 1.40 3.76
N GLN A 178 0.71 2.42 4.37
CA GLN A 178 0.42 2.54 5.81
C GLN A 178 -1.08 2.63 6.06
N THR A 179 -1.89 1.99 5.21
CA THR A 179 -3.33 1.90 5.44
C THR A 179 -3.61 1.23 6.79
N ASN A 180 -2.95 0.10 7.06
CA ASN A 180 -3.02 -0.65 8.31
C ASN A 180 -1.71 -1.46 8.55
N PRO A 181 -1.51 -2.09 9.73
CA PRO A 181 -0.31 -2.87 10.05
C PRO A 181 0.05 -3.97 9.05
N LEU A 182 -0.96 -4.66 8.50
CA LEU A 182 -0.75 -5.75 7.56
C LEU A 182 -0.24 -5.24 6.20
N ALA A 183 -0.75 -4.09 5.76
CA ALA A 183 -0.29 -3.43 4.54
C ALA A 183 1.20 -3.08 4.64
N GLU A 184 1.63 -2.53 5.78
CA GLU A 184 3.03 -2.19 6.04
C GLU A 184 3.94 -3.43 5.99
N LEU A 185 3.55 -4.48 6.71
CA LEU A 185 4.32 -5.71 6.81
C LEU A 185 4.45 -6.40 5.45
N THR A 186 3.34 -6.48 4.70
CA THR A 186 3.34 -7.07 3.37
C THR A 186 4.19 -6.26 2.40
N HIS A 187 4.12 -4.93 2.45
CA HIS A 187 4.88 -4.09 1.54
C HIS A 187 6.39 -4.26 1.73
N LYS A 188 6.86 -4.42 2.98
CA LYS A 188 8.26 -4.73 3.31
C LYS A 188 8.71 -6.11 2.82
N ARG A 189 7.77 -7.06 2.65
CA ARG A 189 8.01 -8.44 2.19
C ARG A 189 7.71 -8.66 0.70
N ARG A 190 7.50 -7.57 -0.06
CA ARG A 190 7.16 -7.60 -1.47
C ARG A 190 8.38 -7.93 -2.34
N LEU A 191 8.18 -8.80 -3.32
CA LEU A 191 9.13 -9.14 -4.36
C LEU A 191 8.68 -8.49 -5.67
N ASN A 192 9.58 -7.75 -6.32
CA ASN A 192 9.27 -7.02 -7.54
C ASN A 192 10.20 -7.46 -8.68
N ALA A 193 9.61 -7.98 -9.75
CA ALA A 193 10.34 -8.30 -10.98
C ALA A 193 10.60 -7.07 -11.86
N LEU A 194 9.92 -5.95 -11.58
CA LEU A 194 10.06 -4.69 -12.30
C LEU A 194 11.20 -3.83 -11.74
N GLY A 195 11.74 -2.94 -12.56
CA GLY A 195 12.73 -1.95 -12.17
C GLY A 195 14.12 -2.17 -12.78
N PRO A 196 15.13 -1.41 -12.35
CA PRO A 196 16.46 -1.43 -12.95
C PRO A 196 17.13 -2.79 -12.78
N GLY A 197 17.43 -3.45 -13.92
CA GLY A 197 18.00 -4.80 -13.96
C GLY A 197 16.97 -5.93 -13.87
N GLY A 198 15.67 -5.61 -13.82
CA GLY A 198 14.56 -6.55 -13.96
C GLY A 198 13.89 -6.45 -15.33
N LEU A 199 12.61 -6.80 -15.37
CA LEU A 199 11.79 -6.77 -16.59
C LEU A 199 11.03 -5.45 -16.71
N SER A 200 10.77 -5.02 -17.94
CA SER A 200 9.73 -4.02 -18.19
C SER A 200 8.38 -4.72 -18.35
N ARG A 201 7.31 -4.04 -17.94
CA ARG A 201 5.95 -4.59 -18.00
C ARG A 201 5.56 -5.08 -19.39
N ASP A 202 5.95 -4.35 -20.43
CA ASP A 202 5.59 -4.64 -21.82
C ASP A 202 6.43 -5.77 -22.44
N ARG A 203 7.57 -6.11 -21.84
CA ARG A 203 8.41 -7.25 -22.24
C ARG A 203 8.10 -8.53 -21.46
N ALA A 204 7.35 -8.43 -20.37
CA ALA A 204 7.02 -9.58 -19.53
C ALA A 204 5.87 -10.40 -20.15
N GLY A 205 6.23 -11.54 -20.74
CA GLY A 205 5.28 -12.52 -21.27
C GLY A 205 4.45 -13.21 -20.19
N MET A 206 3.56 -14.13 -20.61
CA MET A 206 2.66 -14.85 -19.70
C MET A 206 3.40 -15.84 -18.80
N GLU A 207 4.42 -16.53 -19.33
CA GLU A 207 5.19 -17.57 -18.60
C GLU A 207 5.81 -17.03 -17.31
N VAL A 208 6.44 -15.85 -17.39
CA VAL A 208 7.05 -15.16 -16.25
C VAL A 208 6.04 -14.83 -15.14
N ARG A 209 4.76 -14.66 -15.49
CA ARG A 209 3.69 -14.28 -14.57
C ARG A 209 3.01 -15.47 -13.92
N ASP A 210 3.24 -16.68 -14.45
CA ASP A 210 2.60 -17.88 -13.97
C ASP A 210 3.25 -18.40 -12.67
N VAL A 211 2.54 -19.29 -11.98
CA VAL A 211 3.02 -19.92 -10.76
C VAL A 211 3.91 -21.11 -11.12
N HIS A 212 5.19 -21.01 -10.76
CA HIS A 212 6.15 -22.09 -10.96
C HIS A 212 6.26 -23.00 -9.73
N TYR A 213 6.51 -24.31 -9.90
CA TYR A 213 6.57 -25.26 -8.77
C TYR A 213 7.67 -24.92 -7.75
N SER A 214 8.76 -24.29 -8.20
CA SER A 214 9.84 -23.84 -7.31
C SER A 214 9.40 -22.73 -6.34
N HIS A 215 8.25 -22.07 -6.59
CA HIS A 215 7.69 -21.05 -5.70
C HIS A 215 7.27 -21.63 -4.35
N TYR A 216 7.04 -22.95 -4.26
CA TYR A 216 6.58 -23.62 -3.05
C TYR A 216 7.45 -23.25 -1.83
N GLY A 217 6.81 -22.72 -0.79
CA GLY A 217 7.47 -22.31 0.45
C GLY A 217 8.36 -21.06 0.34
N ARG A 218 8.46 -20.42 -0.83
CA ARG A 218 9.36 -19.29 -1.12
C ARG A 218 8.61 -18.02 -1.50
N MET A 219 7.71 -18.12 -2.48
CA MET A 219 6.85 -17.05 -2.94
C MET A 219 5.40 -17.50 -2.85
N CYS A 220 4.53 -16.61 -2.38
CA CYS A 220 3.12 -16.91 -2.26
C CYS A 220 2.48 -17.05 -3.65
N PRO A 221 1.79 -18.16 -3.94
CA PRO A 221 1.11 -18.35 -5.22
C PRO A 221 -0.23 -17.59 -5.31
N ILE A 222 -0.78 -17.13 -4.18
CA ILE A 222 -2.09 -16.47 -4.10
C ILE A 222 -1.96 -14.95 -4.10
N GLU A 223 -1.02 -14.40 -3.34
CA GLU A 223 -0.94 -12.95 -3.14
C GLU A 223 -0.20 -12.27 -4.29
N THR A 224 -0.98 -11.70 -5.21
CA THR A 224 -0.49 -10.84 -6.29
C THR A 224 -1.57 -9.83 -6.69
N PRO A 225 -1.23 -8.65 -7.25
CA PRO A 225 -2.24 -7.71 -7.74
C PRO A 225 -3.05 -8.29 -8.91
N GLU A 226 -4.38 -8.08 -8.94
CA GLU A 226 -5.28 -8.52 -10.03
C GLU A 226 -5.08 -7.77 -11.36
N GLY A 227 -4.33 -6.66 -11.32
CA GLY A 227 -4.18 -5.74 -12.45
C GLY A 227 -3.06 -6.12 -13.43
N PRO A 228 -2.52 -5.14 -14.18
CA PRO A 228 -1.50 -5.39 -15.21
C PRO A 228 -0.15 -5.90 -14.65
N ASN A 229 0.01 -5.90 -13.34
CA ASN A 229 1.21 -6.37 -12.63
C ASN A 229 1.05 -7.76 -12.01
N ILE A 230 -0.02 -8.50 -12.34
CA ILE A 230 -0.22 -9.88 -11.92
C ILE A 230 1.03 -10.73 -12.24
N GLY A 231 1.49 -11.50 -11.25
CA GLY A 231 2.68 -12.35 -11.34
C GLY A 231 4.03 -11.62 -11.31
N LEU A 232 4.06 -10.30 -11.54
CA LEU A 232 5.29 -9.50 -11.52
C LEU A 232 5.58 -8.90 -10.14
N ILE A 233 4.53 -8.70 -9.35
CA ILE A 233 4.61 -8.34 -7.95
C ILE A 233 4.07 -9.52 -7.15
N LEU A 234 4.93 -10.11 -6.34
CA LEU A 234 4.63 -11.26 -5.50
C LEU A 234 4.99 -10.92 -4.05
N SER A 235 4.50 -11.71 -3.10
CA SER A 235 4.90 -11.62 -1.69
C SER A 235 5.71 -12.84 -1.29
N MET A 236 6.68 -12.61 -0.41
CA MET A 236 7.46 -13.69 0.20
C MET A 236 6.57 -14.58 1.08
N SER A 237 6.73 -15.90 0.99
CA SER A 237 6.01 -16.85 1.85
C SER A 237 6.40 -16.69 3.33
N SER A 238 5.61 -17.28 4.23
CA SER A 238 5.71 -17.03 5.69
C SER A 238 7.07 -17.39 6.29
N TYR A 239 7.65 -18.55 5.94
CA TYR A 239 8.95 -19.01 6.46
C TYR A 239 10.12 -18.81 5.50
N ALA A 240 9.89 -18.21 4.34
CA ALA A 240 10.95 -18.00 3.36
C ALA A 240 12.00 -17.02 3.89
N ARG A 241 13.27 -17.29 3.55
CA ARG A 241 14.41 -16.42 3.85
C ARG A 241 15.26 -16.21 2.62
N VAL A 242 16.03 -15.14 2.60
CA VAL A 242 17.03 -14.86 1.56
C VAL A 242 18.40 -15.22 2.11
N ASN A 243 19.16 -16.06 1.40
CA ASN A 243 20.52 -16.39 1.80
C ASN A 243 21.53 -15.32 1.35
N ASP A 244 22.80 -15.48 1.73
CA ASP A 244 23.86 -14.51 1.43
C ASP A 244 24.10 -14.31 -0.08
N TYR A 245 23.74 -15.30 -0.91
CA TYR A 245 23.83 -15.22 -2.37
C TYR A 245 22.59 -14.59 -3.03
N GLY A 246 21.55 -14.27 -2.25
CA GLY A 246 20.31 -13.68 -2.76
C GLY A 246 19.27 -14.70 -3.26
N PHE A 247 19.45 -15.99 -3.02
CA PHE A 247 18.44 -17.01 -3.37
C PHE A 247 17.44 -17.21 -2.23
N LEU A 248 16.20 -17.54 -2.60
CA LEU A 248 15.15 -17.87 -1.64
C LEU A 248 15.31 -19.30 -1.13
N GLU A 249 15.31 -19.43 0.18
CA GLU A 249 15.34 -20.70 0.89
C GLU A 249 14.08 -20.88 1.74
N THR A 250 13.71 -22.13 1.95
CA THR A 250 12.58 -22.51 2.79
C THR A 250 12.99 -23.65 3.72
N PRO A 251 12.50 -23.67 4.98
CA PRO A 251 12.90 -24.68 5.96
C PRO A 251 12.17 -26.02 5.77
N TYR A 252 12.88 -27.12 6.00
CA TYR A 252 12.34 -28.48 6.00
C TYR A 252 12.86 -29.26 7.21
N ARG A 253 12.07 -30.23 7.70
CA ARG A 253 12.50 -31.21 8.69
C ARG A 253 13.22 -32.35 7.99
N THR A 254 14.39 -32.76 8.49
CA THR A 254 15.12 -33.90 7.91
C THR A 254 14.49 -35.22 8.32
N VAL A 255 14.37 -36.15 7.38
CA VAL A 255 13.85 -37.51 7.55
C VAL A 255 14.99 -38.50 7.36
N LYS A 256 15.26 -39.34 8.37
CA LYS A 256 16.31 -40.36 8.32
C LYS A 256 15.69 -41.73 8.52
N ASN A 257 15.81 -42.61 7.53
CA ASN A 257 15.27 -43.98 7.56
C ASN A 257 13.77 -44.03 7.93
N GLY A 258 12.95 -43.14 7.37
CA GLY A 258 11.51 -43.07 7.65
C GLY A 258 11.13 -42.39 8.98
N LYS A 259 12.12 -41.87 9.72
CA LYS A 259 11.91 -41.12 10.96
C LYS A 259 12.15 -39.63 10.76
N VAL A 260 11.12 -38.83 11.00
CA VAL A 260 11.17 -37.36 11.01
C VAL A 260 11.97 -36.91 12.24
N THR A 261 12.97 -36.07 12.03
CA THR A 261 13.80 -35.52 13.11
C THR A 261 13.43 -34.06 13.39
N GLY A 262 13.80 -33.56 14.58
CA GLY A 262 13.66 -32.14 14.93
C GLY A 262 14.69 -31.22 14.28
N GLN A 263 15.62 -31.75 13.46
CA GLN A 263 16.63 -30.95 12.79
C GLN A 263 16.02 -30.25 11.57
N ILE A 264 16.08 -28.91 11.56
CA ILE A 264 15.58 -28.06 10.47
C ILE A 264 16.74 -27.67 9.56
N GLU A 265 16.58 -27.89 8.27
CA GLU A 265 17.53 -27.49 7.23
C GLU A 265 16.82 -26.60 6.20
N HIS A 266 17.48 -25.54 5.74
CA HIS A 266 16.93 -24.64 4.74
C HIS A 266 17.49 -24.99 3.37
N LEU A 267 16.60 -25.20 2.41
CA LEU A 267 16.98 -25.61 1.05
C LEU A 267 16.67 -24.49 0.05
N THR A 268 17.63 -24.24 -0.85
CA THR A 268 17.42 -23.46 -2.07
C THR A 268 16.63 -24.27 -3.09
N ALA A 269 16.02 -23.60 -4.08
CA ALA A 269 15.16 -24.27 -5.06
C ALA A 269 15.91 -25.34 -5.87
N ASP A 270 17.17 -25.09 -6.24
CA ASP A 270 18.03 -26.02 -6.97
C ASP A 270 18.41 -27.26 -6.15
N LYS A 271 18.65 -27.12 -4.85
CA LYS A 271 18.95 -28.27 -3.97
C LYS A 271 17.71 -29.12 -3.71
N GLU A 272 16.55 -28.48 -3.64
CA GLU A 272 15.27 -29.14 -3.38
C GLU A 272 14.92 -30.18 -4.45
N GLU A 273 15.29 -29.94 -5.71
CA GLU A 273 14.94 -30.81 -6.84
C GLU A 273 15.53 -32.23 -6.77
N TYR A 274 16.55 -32.44 -5.94
CA TYR A 274 17.21 -33.73 -5.78
C TYR A 274 16.56 -34.61 -4.71
N HIS A 275 15.54 -34.10 -4.02
CA HIS A 275 14.97 -34.74 -2.84
C HIS A 275 13.47 -34.98 -2.97
N TYR A 276 13.00 -36.06 -2.35
CA TYR A 276 11.57 -36.33 -2.18
C TYR A 276 11.12 -35.73 -0.85
N ILE A 277 10.14 -34.84 -0.91
CA ILE A 277 9.67 -34.07 0.24
C ILE A 277 8.25 -34.47 0.59
N ALA A 278 8.04 -34.94 1.83
CA ALA A 278 6.71 -35.25 2.34
C ALA A 278 5.94 -33.98 2.73
N GLN A 279 4.62 -33.99 2.53
CA GLN A 279 3.73 -32.91 2.96
C GLN A 279 3.65 -32.82 4.49
N ALA A 280 3.38 -31.62 5.01
CA ALA A 280 3.25 -31.39 6.45
C ALA A 280 2.09 -32.18 7.10
N SER A 281 1.02 -32.46 6.34
CA SER A 281 -0.15 -33.22 6.78
C SER A 281 0.06 -34.74 6.87
N GLY A 282 1.28 -35.23 6.56
CA GLY A 282 1.60 -36.64 6.69
C GLY A 282 1.43 -37.14 8.13
N VAL A 283 0.76 -38.28 8.32
CA VAL A 283 0.52 -38.86 9.65
C VAL A 283 1.82 -39.44 10.22
N ILE A 284 2.29 -38.86 11.32
CA ILE A 284 3.47 -39.28 12.09
C ILE A 284 3.03 -39.95 13.39
N ASP A 285 3.77 -40.95 13.87
CA ASP A 285 3.56 -41.54 15.20
C ASP A 285 4.25 -40.72 16.33
N GLU A 286 4.01 -41.08 17.59
CA GLU A 286 4.65 -40.42 18.75
C GLU A 286 6.18 -40.52 18.76
N LYS A 287 6.74 -41.48 18.02
CA LYS A 287 8.19 -41.68 17.90
C LYS A 287 8.79 -40.91 16.73
N GLY A 288 8.00 -40.28 15.87
CA GLY A 288 8.44 -39.57 14.69
C GLY A 288 8.47 -40.40 13.40
N GLU A 289 7.96 -41.63 13.39
CA GLU A 289 7.91 -42.52 12.22
C GLU A 289 6.66 -42.26 11.38
N LEU A 290 6.82 -42.31 10.06
CA LEU A 290 5.71 -42.10 9.13
C LEU A 290 4.85 -43.37 9.06
N LYS A 291 3.55 -43.24 9.36
CA LYS A 291 2.64 -44.39 9.59
C LYS A 291 2.25 -45.14 8.30
N ASN A 292 2.13 -44.41 7.20
CA ASN A 292 1.66 -44.95 5.93
C ASN A 292 2.80 -45.60 5.13
N LYS A 293 2.52 -46.74 4.50
CA LYS A 293 3.51 -47.44 3.64
C LYS A 293 3.86 -46.64 2.37
N LEU A 294 2.89 -45.91 1.84
CA LEU A 294 3.06 -45.03 0.69
C LEU A 294 2.59 -43.64 1.09
N ILE A 295 3.48 -42.66 0.91
CA ILE A 295 3.25 -41.27 1.30
C ILE A 295 3.34 -40.42 0.05
N SER A 296 2.39 -39.50 -0.10
CA SER A 296 2.45 -38.51 -1.17
C SER A 296 3.65 -37.59 -0.92
N THR A 297 4.57 -37.58 -1.87
CA THR A 297 5.77 -36.74 -1.82
C THR A 297 5.80 -35.83 -3.01
N ARG A 298 6.43 -34.66 -2.87
CA ARG A 298 6.72 -33.75 -3.96
C ARG A 298 8.14 -34.00 -4.45
N HIS A 299 8.28 -34.05 -5.76
CA HIS A 299 9.58 -34.11 -6.44
C HIS A 299 9.48 -33.28 -7.72
N ARG A 300 10.13 -32.11 -7.72
CA ARG A 300 9.99 -31.09 -8.77
C ARG A 300 8.50 -30.67 -8.92
N GLY A 301 7.94 -30.80 -10.11
CA GLY A 301 6.52 -30.55 -10.41
C GLY A 301 5.60 -31.76 -10.22
N ASP A 302 6.14 -32.94 -9.87
CA ASP A 302 5.36 -34.17 -9.73
C ASP A 302 5.06 -34.52 -8.26
N PHE A 303 4.00 -35.30 -8.06
CA PHE A 303 3.55 -35.77 -6.75
C PHE A 303 3.57 -37.31 -6.60
N PRO A 304 4.74 -37.97 -6.67
CA PRO A 304 4.83 -39.43 -6.57
C PRO A 304 4.57 -39.95 -5.15
N PHE A 305 4.03 -41.16 -5.07
CA PHE A 305 3.96 -41.92 -3.81
C PHE A 305 5.27 -42.67 -3.56
N ARG A 306 5.86 -42.50 -2.38
CA ARG A 306 7.13 -43.12 -1.99
C ARG A 306 7.05 -43.84 -0.66
N ASN A 307 7.96 -44.80 -0.45
CA ASN A 307 8.09 -45.47 0.83
C ASN A 307 8.80 -44.55 1.83
N PRO A 308 8.51 -44.64 3.15
CA PRO A 308 9.16 -43.81 4.18
C PRO A 308 10.69 -43.79 4.13
N SER A 309 11.33 -44.88 3.70
CA SER A 309 12.79 -44.99 3.59
C SER A 309 13.39 -44.15 2.45
N GLU A 310 12.58 -43.78 1.45
CA GLU A 310 13.02 -43.02 0.26
C GLU A 310 12.86 -41.50 0.45
N ILE A 311 12.28 -41.06 1.57
CA ILE A 311 11.96 -39.66 1.87
C ILE A 311 13.11 -39.03 2.65
N GLN A 312 13.60 -37.89 2.17
CA GLN A 312 14.71 -37.18 2.81
C GLN A 312 14.24 -35.99 3.66
N TYR A 313 13.14 -35.36 3.29
CA TYR A 313 12.64 -34.15 3.95
C TYR A 313 11.13 -34.15 4.11
N MET A 314 10.64 -33.33 5.03
CA MET A 314 9.22 -33.06 5.26
C MET A 314 9.01 -31.56 5.47
N ASP A 315 7.90 -31.03 4.96
CA ASP A 315 7.49 -29.64 5.19
C ASP A 315 7.43 -29.32 6.70
N LEU A 316 7.74 -28.07 7.07
CA LEU A 316 7.75 -27.67 8.47
C LEU A 316 6.33 -27.46 9.02
N ALA A 317 5.48 -26.81 8.23
CA ALA A 317 4.10 -26.48 8.58
C ALA A 317 3.27 -26.27 7.30
N PRO A 318 1.95 -26.56 7.32
CA PRO A 318 1.08 -26.39 6.14
C PRO A 318 1.04 -24.94 5.62
N LEU A 319 1.05 -23.94 6.52
CA LEU A 319 1.05 -22.52 6.17
C LEU A 319 2.33 -22.04 5.44
N GLN A 320 3.37 -22.87 5.35
CA GLN A 320 4.66 -22.52 4.76
C GLN A 320 4.54 -22.03 3.30
N VAL A 321 3.53 -22.48 2.56
CA VAL A 321 3.32 -22.14 1.15
C VAL A 321 2.85 -20.70 0.96
N VAL A 322 2.06 -20.16 1.90
CA VAL A 322 1.33 -18.90 1.74
C VAL A 322 2.05 -17.71 2.37
N SER A 323 1.69 -16.49 1.94
CA SER A 323 2.16 -15.23 2.55
C SER A 323 1.45 -14.94 3.87
N VAL A 324 1.98 -13.98 4.63
CA VAL A 324 1.40 -13.55 5.91
C VAL A 324 -0.04 -13.06 5.77
N SER A 325 -0.38 -12.32 4.72
CA SER A 325 -1.76 -11.82 4.50
C SER A 325 -2.73 -12.93 4.10
N THR A 326 -2.26 -13.90 3.31
CA THR A 326 -3.05 -15.06 2.92
C THR A 326 -3.25 -16.01 4.10
N ALA A 327 -2.24 -16.12 4.98
CA ALA A 327 -2.30 -16.92 6.20
C ALA A 327 -3.30 -16.42 7.26
N LEU A 328 -3.86 -15.21 7.09
CA LEU A 328 -4.88 -14.62 7.97
C LEU A 328 -6.33 -14.95 7.57
N ILE A 329 -6.51 -15.70 6.48
CA ILE A 329 -7.83 -16.13 6.00
C ILE A 329 -8.12 -17.50 6.66
N PRO A 330 -9.08 -17.61 7.60
CA PRO A 330 -9.48 -18.90 8.15
C PRO A 330 -10.17 -19.73 7.06
N PHE A 331 -10.16 -21.06 7.15
CA PHE A 331 -10.82 -21.95 6.17
C PHE A 331 -10.40 -21.68 4.71
N LEU A 332 -9.15 -21.26 4.48
CA LEU A 332 -8.63 -20.93 3.15
C LEU A 332 -8.76 -22.11 2.18
N GLU A 333 -8.61 -23.33 2.67
CA GLU A 333 -8.77 -24.58 1.94
C GLU A 333 -10.16 -24.77 1.29
N HIS A 334 -11.17 -24.02 1.73
CA HIS A 334 -12.53 -24.06 1.20
C HIS A 334 -12.85 -22.92 0.23
N ASP A 335 -11.87 -22.07 -0.08
CA ASP A 335 -12.02 -20.95 -1.01
C ASP A 335 -11.30 -21.20 -2.34
N ASP A 336 -11.93 -20.79 -3.44
CA ASP A 336 -11.25 -20.68 -4.73
C ASP A 336 -10.05 -19.71 -4.66
N ALA A 337 -8.97 -20.06 -5.35
CA ALA A 337 -7.73 -19.29 -5.33
C ALA A 337 -7.92 -17.82 -5.76
N ASN A 338 -8.82 -17.54 -6.71
CA ASN A 338 -9.09 -16.15 -7.12
C ASN A 338 -9.77 -15.36 -6.00
N ARG A 339 -10.63 -16.00 -5.19
CA ARG A 339 -11.29 -15.35 -4.05
C ARG A 339 -10.31 -15.13 -2.91
N ALA A 340 -9.45 -16.11 -2.64
CA ALA A 340 -8.36 -15.97 -1.69
C ALA A 340 -7.41 -14.81 -2.06
N LEU A 341 -7.07 -14.66 -3.34
CA LEU A 341 -6.27 -13.55 -3.86
C LEU A 341 -6.95 -12.20 -3.61
N MET A 342 -8.25 -12.09 -3.90
CA MET A 342 -9.00 -10.87 -3.59
C MET A 342 -9.03 -10.61 -2.08
N GLY A 343 -9.25 -11.65 -1.28
CA GLY A 343 -9.28 -11.59 0.18
C GLY A 343 -8.00 -11.05 0.80
N SER A 344 -6.85 -11.60 0.40
CA SER A 344 -5.52 -11.17 0.89
C SER A 344 -5.21 -9.74 0.45
N ASN A 345 -5.57 -9.37 -0.78
CA ASN A 345 -5.39 -8.00 -1.29
C ASN A 345 -6.28 -6.97 -0.56
N MET A 346 -7.55 -7.30 -0.28
CA MET A 346 -8.51 -6.39 0.35
C MET A 346 -8.24 -6.19 1.85
N GLN A 347 -7.70 -7.19 2.56
CA GLN A 347 -7.29 -7.02 3.96
C GLN A 347 -6.28 -5.87 4.14
N ARG A 348 -5.38 -5.65 3.17
CA ARG A 348 -4.43 -4.52 3.19
C ARG A 348 -5.09 -3.15 2.99
N GLN A 349 -6.31 -3.12 2.44
CA GLN A 349 -7.08 -1.90 2.20
C GLN A 349 -7.99 -1.56 3.39
N ALA A 350 -8.04 -2.40 4.43
CA ALA A 350 -8.90 -2.17 5.58
C ALA A 350 -8.47 -0.94 6.37
N VAL A 351 -9.40 -0.03 6.66
CA VAL A 351 -9.12 1.20 7.41
C VAL A 351 -9.21 0.91 8.91
N PRO A 352 -8.23 1.37 9.71
CA PRO A 352 -8.31 1.30 11.17
C PRO A 352 -9.56 2.00 11.69
N LEU A 353 -10.33 1.27 12.50
CA LEU A 353 -11.58 1.74 13.08
C LEU A 353 -11.33 2.51 14.38
N LEU A 354 -12.33 3.25 14.84
CA LEU A 354 -12.28 4.00 16.11
C LEU A 354 -12.15 3.05 17.32
N ARG A 355 -12.84 1.90 17.24
CA ARG A 355 -12.81 0.81 18.21
C ARG A 355 -12.50 -0.48 17.50
N GLU A 356 -11.32 -1.00 17.77
CA GLU A 356 -10.81 -2.27 17.27
C GLU A 356 -11.49 -3.45 17.99
N GLU A 357 -11.63 -4.57 17.29
CA GLU A 357 -12.16 -5.82 17.85
C GLU A 357 -11.46 -7.00 17.16
N ALA A 358 -10.84 -7.88 17.97
CA ALA A 358 -10.23 -9.10 17.46
C ALA A 358 -11.27 -10.03 16.80
N PRO A 359 -10.92 -10.77 15.73
CA PRO A 359 -11.84 -11.71 15.10
C PRO A 359 -12.20 -12.87 16.05
N PHE A 360 -13.45 -13.29 16.05
CA PHE A 360 -13.87 -14.50 16.78
C PHE A 360 -13.26 -15.77 16.19
N VAL A 361 -13.08 -15.81 14.87
CA VAL A 361 -12.43 -16.90 14.15
C VAL A 361 -11.14 -16.35 13.54
N GLY A 362 -10.01 -16.60 14.19
CA GLY A 362 -8.67 -16.23 13.72
C GLY A 362 -7.93 -17.41 13.12
N THR A 363 -6.65 -17.21 12.83
CA THR A 363 -5.72 -18.23 12.33
C THR A 363 -4.53 -18.45 13.27
N GLY A 364 -4.37 -17.59 14.27
CA GLY A 364 -3.19 -17.50 15.14
C GLY A 364 -2.06 -16.64 14.55
N MET A 365 -2.13 -16.29 13.25
CA MET A 365 -1.16 -15.42 12.58
C MET A 365 -1.34 -13.95 12.98
N GLU A 366 -2.52 -13.57 13.46
CA GLU A 366 -2.90 -12.19 13.85
C GLU A 366 -1.94 -11.63 14.91
N THR A 367 -1.66 -12.39 15.96
CA THR A 367 -0.75 -11.98 17.04
C THR A 367 0.68 -11.81 16.52
N ARG A 368 1.11 -12.70 15.62
CA ARG A 368 2.46 -12.62 15.05
C ARG A 368 2.60 -11.42 14.12
N ALA A 369 1.60 -11.17 13.26
CA ALA A 369 1.58 -10.04 12.35
C ALA A 369 1.57 -8.70 13.10
N ALA A 370 0.76 -8.58 14.16
CA ALA A 370 0.72 -7.38 15.01
C ALA A 370 2.06 -7.12 15.70
N TYR A 371 2.70 -8.17 16.24
CA TYR A 371 4.00 -8.08 16.91
C TYR A 371 5.13 -7.70 15.94
N ASP A 372 5.24 -8.42 14.82
CA ASP A 372 6.32 -8.23 13.84
C ASP A 372 6.18 -6.92 13.05
N SER A 373 4.98 -6.34 12.98
CA SER A 373 4.77 -5.00 12.40
C SER A 373 5.51 -3.89 13.16
N ARG A 374 5.84 -4.12 14.44
CA ARG A 374 6.42 -3.15 15.40
C ARG A 374 5.57 -1.87 15.59
N ILE A 375 4.29 -1.96 15.30
CA ILE A 375 3.32 -0.91 15.57
C ILE A 375 2.89 -0.90 17.05
N CYS A 376 2.89 -2.08 17.67
CA CYS A 376 2.74 -2.22 19.11
C CYS A 376 4.05 -1.85 19.81
N ILE A 377 3.95 -1.21 20.98
CA ILE A 377 5.13 -0.97 21.81
C ILE A 377 5.41 -2.23 22.61
N VAL A 378 6.60 -2.79 22.42
CA VAL A 378 7.05 -3.99 23.13
C VAL A 378 8.08 -3.60 24.19
N ASN A 379 7.97 -4.21 25.36
CA ASN A 379 8.90 -4.00 26.45
C ASN A 379 10.28 -4.60 26.17
N LYS A 380 11.35 -3.84 26.45
CA LYS A 380 12.75 -4.24 26.19
C LYS A 380 13.37 -5.03 27.35
N HIS A 381 13.03 -4.69 28.60
CA HIS A 381 13.69 -5.25 29.78
C HIS A 381 12.66 -5.77 30.80
N ASP A 382 12.95 -6.90 31.44
CA ASP A 382 12.12 -7.42 32.53
C ASP A 382 11.92 -6.34 33.61
N GLY A 383 10.67 -6.12 34.04
CA GLY A 383 10.36 -5.01 34.93
C GLY A 383 8.93 -4.98 35.45
N VAL A 384 8.59 -3.90 36.14
CA VAL A 384 7.26 -3.63 36.68
C VAL A 384 6.81 -2.24 36.21
N VAL A 385 5.58 -2.14 35.72
CA VAL A 385 5.02 -0.85 35.23
C VAL A 385 4.72 0.06 36.42
N THR A 386 5.36 1.23 36.49
CA THR A 386 5.18 2.16 37.62
C THR A 386 4.12 3.24 37.34
N SER A 387 4.06 3.71 36.10
CA SER A 387 3.11 4.73 35.65
C SER A 387 2.62 4.43 34.25
N VAL A 388 1.31 4.63 34.04
CA VAL A 388 0.67 4.53 32.72
C VAL A 388 -0.20 5.75 32.55
N ASP A 389 0.05 6.50 31.49
CA ASP A 389 -0.83 7.57 31.03
C ASP A 389 -1.13 7.39 29.52
N ALA A 390 -1.91 8.30 28.94
CA ALA A 390 -2.33 8.20 27.54
C ALA A 390 -1.20 8.47 26.53
N GLU A 391 -0.06 9.02 26.98
CA GLU A 391 1.08 9.49 26.19
C GLU A 391 2.39 8.77 26.52
N ASN A 392 2.54 8.21 27.72
CA ASN A 392 3.77 7.64 28.24
C ASN A 392 3.49 6.43 29.13
N ILE A 393 4.38 5.44 29.04
CA ILE A 393 4.41 4.26 29.91
C ILE A 393 5.80 4.20 30.54
N VAL A 394 5.87 4.10 31.88
CA VAL A 394 7.13 3.99 32.61
C VAL A 394 7.23 2.59 33.21
N VAL A 395 8.32 1.90 32.89
CA VAL A 395 8.64 0.55 33.40
C VAL A 395 9.92 0.61 34.22
N GLU A 396 9.86 0.20 35.48
CA GLU A 396 11.04 0.06 36.31
C GLU A 396 11.69 -1.30 36.08
N ARG A 397 12.99 -1.32 35.77
CA ARG A 397 13.73 -2.54 35.47
C ARG A 397 13.90 -3.40 36.73
N LYS A 398 13.91 -4.72 36.53
CA LYS A 398 14.20 -5.70 37.57
C LYS A 398 15.61 -5.48 38.14
N GLY A 399 15.70 -4.89 39.33
CA GLY A 399 16.97 -4.46 39.96
C GLY A 399 16.97 -3.03 40.52
N GLY A 400 15.91 -2.25 40.26
CA GLY A 400 15.51 -1.06 41.04
C GLY A 400 16.39 0.19 40.89
N LYS A 401 17.17 0.32 39.81
CA LYS A 401 18.05 1.50 39.58
C LYS A 401 17.75 2.30 38.32
N GLU A 402 17.04 1.74 37.36
CA GLU A 402 16.79 2.36 36.05
C GLU A 402 15.34 2.12 35.63
N SER A 403 14.74 3.12 34.97
CA SER A 403 13.40 3.04 34.39
C SER A 403 13.45 3.33 32.89
N ASP A 404 12.64 2.58 32.14
CA ASP A 404 12.41 2.77 30.72
C ASP A 404 11.11 3.55 30.52
N THR A 405 11.21 4.71 29.88
CA THR A 405 10.04 5.52 29.48
C THR A 405 9.75 5.31 28.00
N TYR A 406 8.52 4.89 27.71
CA TYR A 406 8.03 4.67 26.35
C TYR A 406 7.00 5.73 26.00
N GLN A 407 7.30 6.58 25.02
CA GLN A 407 6.39 7.60 24.51
C GLN A 407 5.47 7.02 23.43
N LEU A 408 4.16 7.20 23.60
CA LEU A 408 3.10 6.76 22.69
C LEU A 408 2.88 7.80 21.59
N THR A 409 2.69 7.33 20.37
CA THR A 409 2.31 8.18 19.22
C THR A 409 0.80 8.39 19.22
N LYS A 410 0.36 9.66 19.25
CA LYS A 410 -1.07 10.04 19.28
C LYS A 410 -1.46 10.79 18.00
N PHE A 411 -2.62 10.43 17.45
CA PHE A 411 -3.28 11.12 16.32
C PHE A 411 -2.34 11.60 15.20
N LYS A 412 -1.40 10.74 14.77
CA LYS A 412 -0.46 11.05 13.69
C LYS A 412 -1.05 10.66 12.34
N LYS A 413 -0.91 11.52 11.34
CA LYS A 413 -1.27 11.22 9.94
C LYS A 413 -0.36 10.13 9.36
N THR A 414 -0.95 9.15 8.69
CA THR A 414 -0.24 8.16 7.85
C THR A 414 -0.15 8.62 6.39
N ASN A 415 0.64 7.93 5.57
CA ASN A 415 0.76 8.24 4.13
C ASN A 415 -0.59 8.21 3.38
N GLN A 416 -1.53 7.35 3.78
CA GLN A 416 -2.87 7.22 3.18
C GLN A 416 -3.93 8.08 3.88
N GLY A 417 -3.54 8.98 4.79
CA GLY A 417 -4.47 9.87 5.50
C GLY A 417 -5.29 9.16 6.59
N THR A 418 -4.91 7.94 6.98
CA THR A 418 -5.50 7.27 8.15
C THR A 418 -4.89 7.79 9.45
N CYS A 419 -5.52 7.50 10.58
CA CYS A 419 -5.05 7.90 11.91
C CYS A 419 -4.17 6.82 12.54
N PHE A 420 -2.90 7.16 12.82
CA PHE A 420 -2.03 6.36 13.67
C PHE A 420 -2.16 6.82 15.13
N ASN A 421 -2.71 5.95 15.98
CA ASN A 421 -2.92 6.24 17.39
C ASN A 421 -2.61 5.00 18.24
N GLN A 422 -1.75 5.16 19.24
CA GLN A 422 -1.40 4.10 20.19
C GLN A 422 -2.19 4.22 21.49
N LYS A 423 -2.57 3.09 22.08
CA LYS A 423 -3.36 2.99 23.32
C LYS A 423 -2.63 2.07 24.31
N PRO A 424 -2.40 2.50 25.56
CA PRO A 424 -1.77 1.64 26.56
C PRO A 424 -2.68 0.46 26.91
N ILE A 425 -2.12 -0.76 27.01
CA ILE A 425 -2.86 -1.97 27.42
C ILE A 425 -2.47 -2.45 28.82
N VAL A 426 -1.30 -2.04 29.30
CA VAL A 426 -0.84 -2.36 30.64
C VAL A 426 -1.56 -1.50 31.67
N GLY A 427 -1.81 -2.09 32.83
CA GLY A 427 -2.49 -1.41 33.93
C GLY A 427 -1.59 -1.19 35.13
N VAL A 428 -2.01 -0.27 35.98
CA VAL A 428 -1.50 -0.07 37.33
C VAL A 428 -2.69 -0.08 38.30
N VAL A 429 -2.48 -0.56 39.52
CA VAL A 429 -3.51 -0.57 40.57
C VAL A 429 -3.34 0.69 41.39
N HIS A 430 -4.37 1.53 41.46
CA HIS A 430 -4.36 2.76 42.25
C HIS A 430 -5.09 2.58 43.59
N SER A 431 -4.65 3.31 44.61
CA SER A 431 -5.37 3.40 45.88
C SER A 431 -6.65 4.23 45.72
N GLU A 432 -7.79 3.70 46.11
CA GLU A 432 -9.07 4.43 46.12
C GLU A 432 -9.27 5.25 47.41
N ILE A 433 -8.48 4.97 48.46
CA ILE A 433 -8.60 5.59 49.79
C ILE A 433 -7.29 6.26 50.22
N ASN A 434 -7.39 7.26 51.09
CA ASN A 434 -6.25 7.81 51.83
C ASN A 434 -6.02 6.95 53.08
N GLY A 435 -4.82 6.43 53.27
CA GLY A 435 -4.56 5.52 54.38
C GLY A 435 -3.11 5.02 54.48
N LYS A 436 -2.89 4.06 55.38
CA LYS A 436 -1.62 3.34 55.51
C LYS A 436 -1.74 1.93 54.97
N VAL A 437 -0.71 1.46 54.28
CA VAL A 437 -0.62 0.07 53.81
C VAL A 437 -0.42 -0.84 55.02
N SER A 438 -1.44 -1.61 55.41
CA SER A 438 -1.41 -2.48 56.58
C SER A 438 -0.69 -3.80 56.29
N LYS A 439 -0.89 -4.37 55.09
CA LYS A 439 -0.31 -5.65 54.70
C LYS A 439 -0.04 -5.70 53.19
N VAL A 440 1.18 -6.13 52.84
CA VAL A 440 1.58 -6.42 51.45
C VAL A 440 1.87 -7.91 51.34
N SER A 441 1.15 -8.60 50.48
CA SER A 441 1.38 -10.00 50.13
C SER A 441 1.53 -10.15 48.62
N LYS A 442 1.94 -11.33 48.15
CA LYS A 442 2.03 -11.61 46.70
C LYS A 442 0.67 -11.68 46.01
N GLU A 443 -0.40 -11.89 46.77
CA GLU A 443 -1.75 -12.09 46.24
C GLU A 443 -2.64 -10.86 46.43
N LYS A 444 -2.42 -10.10 47.51
CA LYS A 444 -3.21 -8.92 47.84
C LYS A 444 -2.47 -7.83 48.61
N ILE A 445 -2.94 -6.59 48.46
CA ILE A 445 -2.55 -5.41 49.24
C ILE A 445 -3.74 -4.97 50.08
N GLU A 446 -3.53 -4.74 51.37
CA GLU A 446 -4.53 -4.20 52.29
C GLU A 446 -4.15 -2.76 52.68
N VAL A 447 -5.08 -1.82 52.47
CA VAL A 447 -4.93 -0.41 52.86
C VAL A 447 -5.97 -0.10 53.93
N THR A 448 -5.52 0.47 55.06
CA THR A 448 -6.38 0.93 56.15
C THR A 448 -6.56 2.44 56.04
N GLY A 449 -7.79 2.88 55.80
CA GLY A 449 -8.14 4.29 55.65
C GLY A 449 -8.12 5.06 56.97
N GLU A 450 -8.06 6.40 56.90
CA GLU A 450 -8.08 7.30 58.08
C GLU A 450 -9.33 7.12 58.96
N ASN A 451 -10.43 6.61 58.40
CA ASN A 451 -11.70 6.31 59.10
C ASN A 451 -11.77 4.88 59.67
N GLY A 452 -10.71 4.07 59.55
CA GLY A 452 -10.70 2.66 59.96
C GLY A 452 -11.28 1.67 58.94
N GLU A 453 -11.60 2.11 57.73
CA GLU A 453 -12.08 1.27 56.63
C GLU A 453 -10.91 0.47 56.00
N LEU A 454 -11.03 -0.86 55.94
CA LEU A 454 -10.01 -1.74 55.36
C LEU A 454 -10.43 -2.15 53.96
N LYS A 455 -9.58 -1.85 52.96
CA LYS A 455 -9.85 -2.14 51.54
C LYS A 455 -8.77 -3.06 50.98
N GLU A 456 -9.20 -4.15 50.37
CA GLU A 456 -8.31 -5.17 49.78
C GLU A 456 -8.22 -5.01 48.26
N TYR A 457 -7.00 -5.07 47.73
CA TYR A 457 -6.70 -5.04 46.30
C TYR A 457 -6.05 -6.35 45.88
N VAL A 458 -6.68 -7.08 44.95
CA VAL A 458 -6.18 -8.37 44.43
C VAL A 458 -5.13 -8.12 43.34
N LEU A 459 -3.99 -8.80 43.43
CA LEU A 459 -2.83 -8.62 42.53
C LEU A 459 -2.83 -9.56 41.32
N GLN A 460 -3.89 -10.34 41.13
CA GLN A 460 -4.12 -11.17 39.96
C GLN A 460 -5.50 -10.84 39.38
N ILE A 461 -5.51 -10.17 38.22
CA ILE A 461 -6.75 -9.78 37.53
C ILE A 461 -6.74 -10.46 36.16
N GLY A 462 -7.53 -11.53 36.02
CA GLY A 462 -7.55 -12.37 34.83
C GLY A 462 -6.18 -13.01 34.57
N SER A 463 -5.61 -12.79 33.37
CA SER A 463 -4.27 -13.26 32.97
C SER A 463 -3.13 -12.32 33.37
N LYS A 464 -3.43 -11.12 33.91
CA LYS A 464 -2.43 -10.11 34.25
C LYS A 464 -1.98 -10.27 35.71
N GLN A 465 -0.67 -10.36 35.90
CA GLN A 465 -0.04 -10.42 37.22
C GLN A 465 0.54 -9.07 37.61
N TYR A 466 0.23 -8.63 38.83
CA TYR A 466 0.69 -7.35 39.38
C TYR A 466 1.67 -7.60 40.53
N SER A 467 2.72 -6.78 40.60
CA SER A 467 3.69 -6.77 41.70
C SER A 467 3.49 -5.51 42.54
N PRO A 468 3.49 -5.60 43.88
CA PRO A 468 3.44 -4.44 44.73
C PRO A 468 4.68 -3.56 44.51
N ILE A 469 4.46 -2.26 44.41
CA ILE A 469 5.52 -1.24 44.35
C ILE A 469 5.71 -0.62 45.75
N VAL A 470 4.63 -0.58 46.55
CA VAL A 470 4.61 -0.01 47.90
C VAL A 470 5.04 -0.99 48.98
N SER A 471 5.59 -0.47 50.08
CA SER A 471 6.00 -1.25 51.26
C SER A 471 4.99 -1.17 52.41
N ALA A 472 4.98 -2.18 53.30
CA ALA A 472 4.11 -2.17 54.48
C ALA A 472 4.46 -1.00 55.42
N GLY A 473 3.46 -0.22 55.84
CA GLY A 473 3.62 0.97 56.67
C GLY A 473 3.72 2.30 55.92
N GLU A 474 3.74 2.28 54.58
CA GLU A 474 3.79 3.48 53.73
C GLU A 474 2.45 4.23 53.71
N GLU A 475 2.49 5.57 53.72
CA GLU A 475 1.30 6.42 53.60
C GLU A 475 0.93 6.61 52.12
N VAL A 476 -0.27 6.17 51.77
CA VAL A 476 -0.79 6.20 50.40
C VAL A 476 -2.01 7.12 50.32
N LYS A 477 -1.95 8.06 49.37
CA LYS A 477 -3.07 8.94 49.03
C LYS A 477 -3.94 8.30 47.96
N ARG A 478 -5.20 8.71 47.87
CA ARG A 478 -6.10 8.35 46.77
C ARG A 478 -5.45 8.73 45.43
N GLY A 479 -5.33 7.75 44.53
CA GLY A 479 -4.66 7.87 43.23
C GLY A 479 -3.20 7.41 43.21
N SER A 480 -2.56 7.16 44.35
CA SER A 480 -1.19 6.61 44.39
C SER A 480 -1.13 5.18 43.82
N THR A 481 -0.09 4.86 43.07
CA THR A 481 0.12 3.53 42.49
C THR A 481 0.54 2.54 43.57
N LEU A 482 -0.28 1.51 43.80
CA LEU A 482 -0.03 0.44 44.77
C LEU A 482 0.76 -0.72 44.14
N ALA A 483 0.39 -1.11 42.94
CA ALA A 483 1.01 -2.24 42.23
C ALA A 483 1.06 -2.01 40.72
N GLY A 484 2.13 -2.50 40.11
CA GLY A 484 2.36 -2.43 38.68
C GLY A 484 2.24 -3.79 38.02
N GLN A 485 1.80 -3.82 36.77
CA GLN A 485 1.82 -5.07 36.00
C GLN A 485 3.27 -5.54 35.79
N VAL A 486 3.52 -6.83 36.00
CA VAL A 486 4.81 -7.46 35.72
C VAL A 486 4.94 -7.64 34.21
N VAL A 487 6.04 -7.14 33.65
CA VAL A 487 6.32 -7.18 32.21
C VAL A 487 7.64 -7.87 31.92
N VAL A 488 7.65 -8.66 30.85
CA VAL A 488 8.82 -9.41 30.39
C VAL A 488 9.46 -8.66 29.23
N GLY A 489 10.78 -8.58 29.22
CA GLY A 489 11.57 -7.99 28.15
C GLY A 489 11.76 -8.95 26.99
N GLU A 490 11.76 -8.43 25.77
CA GLU A 490 12.10 -9.20 24.58
C GLU A 490 13.54 -9.71 24.63
N LYS A 491 13.73 -11.03 24.45
CA LYS A 491 15.06 -11.64 24.38
C LYS A 491 15.31 -12.14 22.96
N LEU A 492 16.38 -11.63 22.36
CA LEU A 492 16.83 -11.97 21.01
C LEU A 492 18.07 -12.87 21.08
N ASP A 493 18.27 -13.74 20.10
CA ASP A 493 19.53 -14.46 19.90
C ASP A 493 20.58 -13.56 19.21
N GLU A 494 21.82 -14.07 19.04
CA GLU A 494 22.91 -13.34 18.35
C GLU A 494 22.60 -13.03 16.87
N MET A 495 21.64 -13.73 16.28
CA MET A 495 21.14 -13.54 14.91
C MET A 495 19.90 -12.62 14.85
N GLY A 496 19.42 -12.11 15.99
CA GLY A 496 18.22 -11.27 16.09
C GLY A 496 16.88 -12.01 16.09
N ASN A 497 16.85 -13.34 16.21
CA ASN A 497 15.61 -14.11 16.35
C ASN A 497 15.05 -13.99 17.76
N ILE A 498 13.73 -13.94 17.87
CA ILE A 498 13.03 -13.80 19.15
C ILE A 498 13.01 -15.15 19.88
N LEU A 499 13.75 -15.25 20.99
CA LEU A 499 13.74 -16.40 21.90
C LEU A 499 12.57 -16.30 22.89
N VAL A 500 12.35 -15.10 23.45
CA VAL A 500 11.23 -14.81 24.35
C VAL A 500 10.55 -13.54 23.87
N LYS A 501 9.25 -13.63 23.60
CA LYS A 501 8.43 -12.47 23.22
C LYS A 501 8.34 -11.50 24.39
N GLY A 502 8.61 -10.22 24.13
CA GLY A 502 8.39 -9.17 25.11
C GLY A 502 6.90 -8.95 25.34
N THR A 503 6.53 -8.47 26.52
CA THR A 503 5.14 -8.06 26.79
C THR A 503 4.80 -6.82 25.98
N VAL A 504 3.65 -6.83 25.29
CA VAL A 504 3.12 -5.65 24.62
C VAL A 504 2.64 -4.65 25.67
N LEU A 505 3.09 -3.41 25.58
CA LEU A 505 2.77 -2.31 26.50
C LEU A 505 1.63 -1.44 25.97
N ALA A 506 1.60 -1.21 24.66
CA ALA A 506 0.58 -0.43 23.99
C ALA A 506 0.25 -1.02 22.62
N ASP A 507 -1.03 -1.04 22.29
CA ASP A 507 -1.55 -1.37 20.97
C ASP A 507 -1.42 -0.16 20.05
N GLY A 508 -1.26 -0.41 18.75
CA GLY A 508 -1.38 0.62 17.72
C GLY A 508 -2.69 0.51 16.94
N PRO A 509 -2.82 1.21 15.81
CA PRO A 509 -4.03 1.17 15.00
C PRO A 509 -4.32 -0.25 14.48
N ALA A 510 -5.59 -0.64 14.48
CA ALA A 510 -6.06 -1.95 14.02
C ALA A 510 -5.43 -3.15 14.78
N VAL A 511 -5.20 -2.97 16.09
CA VAL A 511 -4.76 -4.03 17.00
C VAL A 511 -5.64 -3.98 18.25
N ASP A 512 -6.03 -5.15 18.75
CA ASP A 512 -6.79 -5.34 19.98
C ASP A 512 -6.06 -6.36 20.87
N ASN A 513 -5.52 -5.90 22.00
CA ASN A 513 -4.75 -6.68 22.97
C ASN A 513 -3.60 -7.48 22.34
N GLY A 514 -2.84 -6.85 21.44
CA GLY A 514 -1.74 -7.49 20.70
C GLY A 514 -2.18 -8.45 19.58
N VAL A 515 -3.48 -8.54 19.25
CA VAL A 515 -4.03 -9.30 18.13
C VAL A 515 -4.40 -8.35 17.00
N LEU A 516 -4.03 -8.68 15.76
CA LEU A 516 -4.40 -7.86 14.61
C LEU A 516 -5.94 -7.84 14.43
N ALA A 517 -6.51 -6.64 14.40
CA ALA A 517 -7.94 -6.37 14.39
C ALA A 517 -8.30 -5.39 13.25
N LEU A 518 -8.44 -5.92 12.03
CA LEU A 518 -8.67 -5.12 10.81
C LEU A 518 -10.14 -4.71 10.60
N GLY A 519 -11.08 -5.29 11.34
CA GLY A 519 -12.52 -5.19 11.12
C GLY A 519 -13.33 -5.39 12.40
N ARG A 520 -14.58 -5.83 12.24
CA ARG A 520 -15.51 -6.11 13.35
C ARG A 520 -16.27 -7.41 13.11
N ASN A 521 -16.57 -8.14 14.17
CA ASN A 521 -17.50 -9.27 14.12
C ASN A 521 -18.93 -8.69 14.05
N VAL A 522 -19.68 -9.06 13.02
CA VAL A 522 -21.06 -8.58 12.82
C VAL A 522 -22.01 -9.73 12.60
N LEU A 523 -23.23 -9.59 13.13
CA LEU A 523 -24.26 -10.61 13.00
C LEU A 523 -24.91 -10.53 11.62
N ALA A 524 -24.53 -11.46 10.73
CA ALA A 524 -24.98 -11.50 9.36
C ALA A 524 -26.08 -12.55 9.12
N ALA A 525 -26.94 -12.27 8.15
CA ALA A 525 -27.89 -13.24 7.60
C ALA A 525 -27.75 -13.35 6.09
N PHE A 526 -27.86 -14.58 5.57
CA PHE A 526 -27.74 -14.87 4.15
C PHE A 526 -29.13 -15.07 3.53
N MET A 527 -29.76 -13.97 3.11
CA MET A 527 -31.07 -13.99 2.45
C MET A 527 -31.22 -12.78 1.51
N PRO A 528 -31.98 -12.88 0.41
CA PRO A 528 -32.35 -11.70 -0.35
C PRO A 528 -33.31 -10.81 0.47
N TRP A 529 -33.12 -9.49 0.40
CA TRP A 529 -33.96 -8.50 1.10
C TRP A 529 -34.43 -7.40 0.16
N GLU A 530 -35.65 -7.53 -0.37
CA GLU A 530 -36.32 -6.54 -1.25
C GLU A 530 -35.46 -5.98 -2.41
N GLY A 531 -34.41 -6.72 -2.82
CA GLY A 531 -33.44 -6.25 -3.81
C GLY A 531 -32.41 -5.23 -3.31
N TYR A 532 -32.40 -4.86 -2.02
CA TYR A 532 -31.37 -3.97 -1.46
C TYR A 532 -29.99 -4.60 -1.38
N ASN A 533 -29.91 -5.93 -1.41
CA ASN A 533 -28.68 -6.68 -1.54
C ASN A 533 -28.57 -7.38 -2.91
N PHE A 534 -29.10 -6.76 -3.96
CA PHE A 534 -28.93 -7.24 -5.33
C PHE A 534 -27.44 -7.26 -5.74
N GLU A 535 -27.04 -8.29 -6.48
CA GLU A 535 -25.64 -8.63 -6.76
C GLU A 535 -24.79 -8.67 -5.48
N ASP A 536 -23.92 -7.67 -5.32
CA ASP A 536 -22.94 -7.51 -4.23
C ASP A 536 -23.29 -6.35 -3.30
N ALA A 537 -24.50 -5.82 -3.41
CA ALA A 537 -24.96 -4.80 -2.48
C ALA A 537 -25.10 -5.37 -1.06
N ILE A 538 -24.76 -4.55 -0.08
CA ILE A 538 -24.84 -4.88 1.34
C ILE A 538 -25.91 -4.02 1.98
N LEU A 539 -26.83 -4.66 2.70
CA LEU A 539 -27.79 -3.99 3.56
C LEU A 539 -27.24 -3.96 4.98
N ILE A 540 -27.27 -2.79 5.62
CA ILE A 540 -26.78 -2.62 6.99
C ILE A 540 -27.87 -2.04 7.90
N SER A 541 -27.84 -2.42 9.17
CA SER A 541 -28.66 -1.82 10.22
C SER A 541 -28.15 -0.44 10.62
N GLU A 542 -29.06 0.48 10.93
CA GLU A 542 -28.77 1.79 11.49
C GLU A 542 -28.03 1.69 12.83
N ARG A 543 -28.24 0.61 13.59
CA ARG A 543 -27.54 0.29 14.84
C ARG A 543 -26.02 0.38 14.67
N ILE A 544 -25.48 -0.18 13.58
CA ILE A 544 -24.04 -0.17 13.25
C ILE A 544 -23.50 1.26 13.12
N VAL A 545 -24.29 2.15 12.50
CA VAL A 545 -23.91 3.55 12.24
C VAL A 545 -24.07 4.40 13.50
N ARG A 546 -25.11 4.13 14.29
CA ARG A 546 -25.38 4.78 15.57
C ARG A 546 -24.29 4.48 16.59
N ASP A 547 -23.89 3.21 16.69
CA ASP A 547 -22.93 2.71 17.68
C ASP A 547 -21.46 2.89 17.25
N ASP A 548 -21.23 3.57 16.11
CA ASP A 548 -19.91 3.88 15.55
C ASP A 548 -19.04 2.64 15.28
N VAL A 549 -19.65 1.50 14.95
CA VAL A 549 -18.97 0.20 14.78
C VAL A 549 -17.90 0.26 13.69
N PHE A 550 -18.21 0.87 12.54
CA PHE A 550 -17.29 1.06 11.41
C PHE A 550 -16.86 2.52 11.21
N SER A 551 -16.89 3.33 12.27
CA SER A 551 -16.40 4.71 12.21
C SER A 551 -14.87 4.74 12.21
N SER A 552 -14.26 5.56 11.36
CA SER A 552 -12.80 5.71 11.23
C SER A 552 -12.37 7.17 11.35
N ILE A 553 -11.14 7.43 11.79
CA ILE A 553 -10.56 8.79 11.83
C ILE A 553 -9.61 8.95 10.65
N HIS A 554 -9.79 10.03 9.89
CA HIS A 554 -8.91 10.41 8.79
C HIS A 554 -8.29 11.78 9.09
N ILE A 555 -7.02 11.95 8.75
CA ILE A 555 -6.26 13.17 8.99
C ILE A 555 -5.70 13.64 7.65
N GLU A 556 -6.13 14.82 7.25
CA GLU A 556 -5.65 15.49 6.04
C GLU A 556 -4.66 16.59 6.41
N GLU A 557 -3.72 16.84 5.51
CA GLU A 557 -2.72 17.90 5.66
C GLU A 557 -2.93 18.90 4.53
N PHE A 558 -3.14 20.14 4.90
CA PHE A 558 -3.23 21.26 3.97
C PHE A 558 -2.02 22.16 4.20
N GLU A 559 -1.30 22.47 3.13
CA GLU A 559 -0.10 23.32 3.20
C GLU A 559 -0.22 24.54 2.29
N ILE A 560 0.37 25.65 2.74
CA ILE A 560 0.56 26.86 1.95
C ILE A 560 1.98 27.39 2.16
N GLN A 561 2.54 27.99 1.12
CA GLN A 561 3.91 28.48 1.08
C GLN A 561 3.89 29.94 0.66
N ALA A 562 4.41 30.82 1.52
CA ALA A 562 4.61 32.22 1.20
C ALA A 562 5.92 32.36 0.40
N ARG A 563 5.80 32.84 -0.84
CA ARG A 563 6.93 32.93 -1.78
C ARG A 563 7.35 34.36 -2.04
N GLU A 564 8.61 34.51 -2.41
CA GLU A 564 9.11 35.76 -2.97
C GLU A 564 8.68 35.88 -4.44
N THR A 565 7.83 36.87 -4.74
CA THR A 565 7.41 37.16 -6.12
C THR A 565 8.17 38.35 -6.68
N LYS A 566 8.13 38.53 -8.01
CA LYS A 566 8.74 39.69 -8.68
C LYS A 566 8.23 41.04 -8.19
N LEU A 567 7.01 41.10 -7.66
CA LEU A 567 6.33 42.32 -7.22
C LEU A 567 6.46 42.55 -5.71
N GLY A 568 7.05 41.59 -4.98
CA GLY A 568 7.18 41.60 -3.52
C GLY A 568 6.92 40.23 -2.90
N PRO A 569 7.23 40.05 -1.61
CA PRO A 569 6.95 38.80 -0.91
C PRO A 569 5.45 38.64 -0.67
N GLU A 570 4.96 37.40 -0.81
CA GLU A 570 3.66 37.02 -0.27
C GLU A 570 3.72 37.05 1.27
N GLN A 571 2.65 37.51 1.89
CA GLN A 571 2.59 37.67 3.34
C GLN A 571 1.43 36.84 3.91
N ILE A 572 1.72 36.07 4.95
CA ILE A 572 0.70 35.42 5.77
C ILE A 572 0.20 36.46 6.77
N THR A 573 -1.08 36.81 6.65
CA THR A 573 -1.68 37.89 7.44
C THR A 573 -3.17 37.69 7.62
N ARG A 574 -3.71 38.22 8.71
CA ARG A 574 -5.14 38.32 8.97
C ARG A 574 -5.81 39.41 8.12
N ASP A 575 -5.09 40.42 7.63
CA ASP A 575 -5.66 41.53 6.85
C ASP A 575 -5.87 41.14 5.38
N ILE A 576 -6.98 40.45 5.11
CA ILE A 576 -7.33 39.94 3.78
C ILE A 576 -8.40 40.85 3.15
N PRO A 577 -8.25 41.28 1.89
CA PRO A 577 -9.20 42.19 1.25
C PRO A 577 -10.59 41.55 0.99
N ASN A 578 -11.64 42.38 1.04
CA ASN A 578 -13.00 42.05 0.59
C ASN A 578 -13.70 40.91 1.34
N LEU A 579 -13.31 40.64 2.59
CA LEU A 579 -13.94 39.64 3.45
C LEU A 579 -14.62 40.27 4.67
N SER A 580 -15.70 39.63 5.12
CA SER A 580 -16.44 40.06 6.31
C SER A 580 -15.73 39.63 7.62
N ASP A 581 -15.98 40.35 8.72
CA ASP A 581 -15.45 40.03 10.06
C ASP A 581 -15.70 38.58 10.51
N LYS A 582 -16.79 37.96 10.03
CA LYS A 582 -17.13 36.55 10.32
C LYS A 582 -16.07 35.57 9.80
N ALA A 583 -15.42 35.88 8.69
CA ALA A 583 -14.39 35.02 8.10
C ALA A 583 -13.11 34.98 8.95
N PHE A 584 -12.89 35.98 9.80
CA PHE A 584 -11.71 36.11 10.65
C PHE A 584 -11.95 35.64 12.10
N ARG A 585 -13.08 34.97 12.39
CA ARG A 585 -13.46 34.61 13.76
C ARG A 585 -12.52 33.59 14.38
N ASP A 586 -12.14 32.56 13.62
CA ASP A 586 -11.29 31.46 14.09
C ASP A 586 -9.81 31.63 13.74
N LEU A 587 -9.45 32.70 13.03
CA LEU A 587 -8.07 33.07 12.73
C LEU A 587 -7.44 33.83 13.90
N ASP A 588 -6.18 33.49 14.18
CA ASP A 588 -5.33 34.20 15.13
C ASP A 588 -4.83 35.55 14.58
N GLU A 589 -4.03 36.27 15.36
CA GLU A 589 -3.46 37.57 14.98
C GLU A 589 -2.55 37.49 13.74
N THR A 590 -1.96 36.33 13.48
CA THR A 590 -1.08 36.09 12.32
C THR A 590 -1.85 35.70 11.06
N GLY A 591 -3.14 35.41 11.18
CA GLY A 591 -3.98 34.95 10.07
C GLY A 591 -4.00 33.43 9.91
N VAL A 592 -3.59 32.67 10.92
CA VAL A 592 -3.64 31.20 10.92
C VAL A 592 -4.80 30.73 11.78
N ILE A 593 -5.50 29.67 11.35
CA ILE A 593 -6.62 29.08 12.09
C ILE A 593 -6.18 28.58 13.47
N ARG A 594 -7.02 28.67 14.50
CA ARG A 594 -6.70 28.10 15.83
C ARG A 594 -6.89 26.58 15.90
N ILE A 595 -6.08 25.90 16.70
CA ILE A 595 -6.26 24.47 17.03
C ILE A 595 -7.60 24.29 17.77
N GLY A 596 -8.33 23.23 17.42
CA GLY A 596 -9.66 22.92 17.94
C GLY A 596 -10.81 23.67 17.26
N ALA A 597 -10.55 24.48 16.22
CA ALA A 597 -11.61 25.03 15.39
C ALA A 597 -12.25 23.94 14.51
N GLU A 598 -13.57 23.95 14.42
CA GLU A 598 -14.32 23.16 13.43
C GLU A 598 -14.43 23.99 12.15
N VAL A 599 -13.98 23.43 11.04
CA VAL A 599 -13.86 24.11 9.75
C VAL A 599 -14.75 23.42 8.72
N LYS A 600 -15.41 24.24 7.89
CA LYS A 600 -16.29 23.83 6.80
C LYS A 600 -15.72 24.26 5.45
N PRO A 601 -16.22 23.70 4.33
CA PRO A 601 -15.83 24.13 2.99
C PRO A 601 -15.90 25.65 2.81
N GLY A 602 -14.81 26.25 2.34
CA GLY A 602 -14.68 27.69 2.10
C GLY A 602 -14.11 28.51 3.26
N ASP A 603 -14.05 27.95 4.48
CA ASP A 603 -13.41 28.60 5.63
C ASP A 603 -11.91 28.76 5.39
N ILE A 604 -11.33 29.83 5.93
CA ILE A 604 -9.91 30.16 5.76
C ILE A 604 -9.09 29.42 6.80
N LEU A 605 -8.13 28.62 6.35
CA LEU A 605 -7.17 27.94 7.21
C LEU A 605 -5.94 28.81 7.46
N VAL A 606 -5.46 29.48 6.41
CA VAL A 606 -4.31 30.40 6.49
C VAL A 606 -4.55 31.56 5.54
N GLY A 607 -4.61 32.76 6.08
CA GLY A 607 -4.72 34.01 5.34
C GLY A 607 -3.42 34.33 4.62
N MET A 608 -3.48 34.49 3.30
CA MET A 608 -2.31 34.87 2.49
C MET A 608 -2.68 35.93 1.47
N VAL A 609 -1.86 36.97 1.39
CA VAL A 609 -2.00 38.04 0.40
C VAL A 609 -0.80 38.06 -0.54
N THR A 610 -1.08 38.18 -1.85
CA THR A 610 -0.05 38.30 -2.89
C THR A 610 -0.08 39.72 -3.47
N PRO A 611 1.07 40.42 -3.55
CA PRO A 611 1.13 41.73 -4.20
C PRO A 611 0.77 41.60 -5.69
N LYS A 612 -0.09 42.50 -6.15
CA LYS A 612 -0.58 42.58 -7.53
C LYS A 612 -0.08 43.88 -8.14
N GLY A 613 0.47 43.80 -9.35
CA GLY A 613 0.83 45.00 -10.11
C GLY A 613 -0.42 45.75 -10.56
N GLU A 614 -0.27 47.01 -10.94
CA GLU A 614 -1.33 47.76 -11.62
C GLU A 614 -1.66 47.08 -12.96
N THR A 615 -2.60 46.15 -12.94
CA THR A 615 -3.20 45.59 -14.15
C THR A 615 -4.16 46.61 -14.74
N ASP A 616 -4.18 46.75 -16.07
CA ASP A 616 -5.26 47.42 -16.76
C ASP A 616 -6.58 46.70 -16.45
N LEU A 617 -7.31 47.24 -15.47
CA LEU A 617 -8.67 46.83 -15.15
C LEU A 617 -9.50 46.94 -16.42
N THR A 618 -10.40 45.98 -16.66
CA THR A 618 -11.32 46.08 -17.80
C THR A 618 -12.18 47.35 -17.65
N PRO A 619 -12.69 47.93 -18.75
CA PRO A 619 -13.52 49.13 -18.70
C PRO A 619 -14.69 49.01 -17.70
N GLU A 620 -15.27 47.82 -17.57
CA GLU A 620 -16.33 47.51 -16.63
C GLU A 620 -15.85 47.63 -15.19
N TYR A 621 -14.69 47.05 -14.85
CA TYR A 621 -14.10 47.19 -13.51
C TYR A 621 -13.69 48.64 -13.22
N LYS A 622 -13.13 49.37 -14.19
CA LYS A 622 -12.80 50.80 -14.02
C LYS A 622 -14.06 51.63 -13.70
N LEU A 623 -15.17 51.36 -14.40
CA LEU A 623 -16.45 52.00 -14.12
C LEU A 623 -16.97 51.63 -12.73
N LEU A 624 -16.92 50.36 -12.35
CA LEU A 624 -17.40 49.86 -11.06
C LEU A 624 -16.65 50.52 -9.90
N HIS A 625 -15.32 50.58 -9.98
CA HIS A 625 -14.49 51.33 -9.02
C HIS A 625 -14.83 52.82 -8.98
N SER A 626 -15.11 53.44 -10.14
CA SER A 626 -15.50 54.85 -10.20
C SER A 626 -16.88 55.11 -9.56
N ILE A 627 -17.80 54.16 -9.65
CA ILE A 627 -19.14 54.25 -9.04
C ILE A 627 -19.08 54.09 -7.52
N PHE A 628 -18.35 53.08 -7.02
CA PHE A 628 -18.31 52.76 -5.60
C PHE A 628 -17.23 53.52 -4.81
N GLY A 629 -16.33 54.23 -5.50
CA GLY A 629 -15.23 54.97 -4.86
C GLY A 629 -14.21 54.07 -4.14
N GLU A 630 -14.27 52.76 -4.36
CA GLU A 630 -13.32 51.81 -3.80
C GLU A 630 -12.00 51.92 -4.56
N LYS A 631 -10.90 52.21 -3.85
CA LYS A 631 -9.57 52.10 -4.45
C LYS A 631 -9.28 50.63 -4.74
N ALA A 632 -8.74 50.36 -5.93
CA ALA A 632 -8.17 49.04 -6.21
C ALA A 632 -7.09 48.76 -5.15
N LYS A 633 -7.24 47.67 -4.40
CA LYS A 633 -6.23 47.24 -3.44
C LYS A 633 -5.07 46.60 -4.20
N ASP A 634 -3.85 46.93 -3.79
CA ASP A 634 -2.60 46.46 -4.40
C ASP A 634 -2.28 44.98 -4.11
N VAL A 635 -3.17 44.28 -3.40
CA VAL A 635 -2.99 42.89 -2.99
C VAL A 635 -4.20 42.06 -3.38
N ARG A 636 -3.98 40.80 -3.76
CA ARG A 636 -5.03 39.80 -3.99
C ARG A 636 -5.08 38.79 -2.85
N ASP A 637 -6.26 38.24 -2.60
CA ASP A 637 -6.43 37.07 -1.73
C ASP A 637 -5.88 35.81 -2.42
N SER A 638 -4.89 35.18 -1.79
CA SER A 638 -4.34 33.88 -2.18
C SER A 638 -4.43 32.87 -1.02
N SER A 639 -5.34 33.08 -0.07
CA SER A 639 -5.45 32.32 1.18
C SER A 639 -5.73 30.84 0.96
N LEU A 640 -5.22 30.01 1.88
CA LEU A 640 -5.55 28.60 1.95
C LEU A 640 -6.96 28.45 2.53
N ARG A 641 -7.86 27.87 1.75
CA ARG A 641 -9.25 27.60 2.14
C ARG A 641 -9.51 26.11 2.23
N MET A 642 -10.43 25.73 3.12
CA MET A 642 -10.89 24.36 3.20
C MET A 642 -11.55 23.95 1.88
N PRO A 643 -11.08 22.90 1.19
CA PRO A 643 -11.65 22.46 -0.07
C PRO A 643 -13.11 21.99 0.06
N ASN A 644 -13.82 22.04 -1.06
CA ASN A 644 -15.20 21.53 -1.11
C ASN A 644 -15.27 20.03 -0.78
N GLY A 645 -16.24 19.67 0.07
CA GLY A 645 -16.45 18.29 0.51
C GLY A 645 -15.54 17.84 1.65
N PHE A 646 -14.72 18.74 2.21
CA PHE A 646 -13.93 18.49 3.41
C PHE A 646 -14.45 19.32 4.57
N GLU A 647 -14.64 18.67 5.71
CA GLU A 647 -14.94 19.30 6.99
C GLU A 647 -14.24 18.50 8.10
N GLY A 648 -13.98 19.15 9.22
CA GLY A 648 -13.35 18.51 10.37
C GLY A 648 -12.84 19.49 11.40
N THR A 649 -12.06 18.98 12.34
CA THR A 649 -11.47 19.76 13.43
C THR A 649 -9.98 19.90 13.21
N VAL A 650 -9.45 21.13 13.36
CA VAL A 650 -8.00 21.38 13.31
C VAL A 650 -7.35 20.76 14.55
N ILE A 651 -6.41 19.83 14.34
CA ILE A 651 -5.75 19.10 15.44
C ILE A 651 -4.32 19.58 15.71
N ASP A 652 -3.62 20.04 14.69
CA ASP A 652 -2.21 20.43 14.79
C ASP A 652 -1.88 21.43 13.68
N ILE A 653 -0.91 22.31 13.96
CA ILE A 653 -0.44 23.34 13.04
C ILE A 653 1.07 23.43 13.16
N LYS A 654 1.77 23.31 12.04
CA LYS A 654 3.22 23.42 11.97
C LYS A 654 3.60 24.60 11.09
N ARG A 655 4.35 25.52 11.66
CA ARG A 655 4.88 26.70 10.99
C ARG A 655 6.39 26.54 10.85
N PHE A 656 6.88 26.72 9.63
CA PHE A 656 8.29 26.70 9.30
C PHE A 656 8.66 28.06 8.72
N SER A 657 9.73 28.66 9.22
CA SER A 657 10.18 29.98 8.77
C SER A 657 11.68 29.97 8.50
N ARG A 658 12.08 30.65 7.43
CA ARG A 658 13.49 30.86 7.10
C ARG A 658 14.21 31.65 8.19
N GLU A 659 13.51 32.56 8.87
CA GLU A 659 14.04 33.32 10.01
C GLU A 659 14.40 32.41 11.19
N ASN A 660 13.68 31.31 11.37
CA ASN A 660 13.90 30.31 12.42
C ASN A 660 14.96 29.26 12.04
N GLN A 661 15.68 29.44 10.92
CA GLN A 661 16.67 28.51 10.37
C GLN A 661 16.08 27.15 9.95
N ASP A 662 14.78 27.09 9.63
CA ASP A 662 14.18 25.91 9.02
C ASP A 662 14.63 25.75 7.56
N GLU A 663 14.89 24.52 7.13
CA GLU A 663 15.22 24.23 5.73
C GLU A 663 13.96 24.32 4.84
N LEU A 664 13.86 25.42 4.10
CA LEU A 664 12.77 25.68 3.16
C LEU A 664 13.24 25.65 1.70
N PRO A 665 12.36 25.33 0.73
CA PRO A 665 12.67 25.42 -0.69
C PRO A 665 13.14 26.84 -1.08
N ALA A 666 13.98 26.94 -2.11
CA ALA A 666 14.47 28.24 -2.59
C ALA A 666 13.30 29.17 -3.00
N GLY A 667 13.31 30.40 -2.50
CA GLY A 667 12.25 31.39 -2.74
C GLY A 667 11.01 31.25 -1.87
N VAL A 668 10.98 30.31 -0.91
CA VAL A 668 9.96 30.21 0.14
C VAL A 668 10.50 30.84 1.42
N GLU A 669 9.78 31.82 1.94
CA GLU A 669 10.11 32.51 3.21
C GLU A 669 9.45 31.81 4.39
N GLU A 670 8.18 31.44 4.24
CA GLU A 670 7.39 30.81 5.29
C GLU A 670 6.51 29.69 4.72
N MET A 671 6.34 28.61 5.49
CA MET A 671 5.43 27.51 5.17
C MET A 671 4.57 27.17 6.38
N VAL A 672 3.25 27.08 6.18
CA VAL A 672 2.30 26.67 7.22
C VAL A 672 1.59 25.41 6.78
N LYS A 673 1.56 24.42 7.68
CA LYS A 673 0.87 23.14 7.52
C LYS A 673 -0.23 23.03 8.57
N VAL A 674 -1.46 22.79 8.12
CA VAL A 674 -2.63 22.63 8.97
C VAL A 674 -3.11 21.18 8.86
N PHE A 675 -3.20 20.49 9.98
CA PHE A 675 -3.72 19.12 10.07
C PHE A 675 -5.17 19.15 10.52
N VAL A 676 -6.06 18.57 9.73
CA VAL A 676 -7.49 18.52 10.01
C VAL A 676 -7.93 17.07 10.13
N ALA A 677 -8.47 16.73 11.29
CA ALA A 677 -9.02 15.40 11.55
C ALA A 677 -10.53 15.39 11.31
N ARG A 678 -11.00 14.32 10.69
CA ARG A 678 -12.43 14.06 10.45
C ARG A 678 -12.80 12.67 10.91
N LYS A 679 -13.95 12.55 11.56
CA LYS A 679 -14.56 11.27 11.91
C LYS A 679 -15.51 10.86 10.80
N ARG A 680 -15.20 9.75 10.14
CA ARG A 680 -15.99 9.21 9.03
C ARG A 680 -16.79 8.01 9.47
N LYS A 681 -18.11 8.19 9.50
CA LYS A 681 -19.06 7.09 9.70
C LYS A 681 -19.15 6.21 8.45
N LEU A 682 -19.90 5.13 8.54
CA LEU A 682 -20.23 4.28 7.39
C LEU A 682 -21.40 4.90 6.63
N LEU A 683 -21.26 5.06 5.32
CA LEU A 683 -22.28 5.68 4.45
C LEU A 683 -22.69 4.77 3.30
N VAL A 684 -23.84 5.04 2.70
CA VAL A 684 -24.27 4.41 1.44
C VAL A 684 -23.25 4.74 0.34
N GLY A 685 -22.75 3.71 -0.34
CA GLY A 685 -21.69 3.81 -1.33
C GLY A 685 -20.30 3.43 -0.80
N ASP A 686 -20.11 3.29 0.51
CA ASP A 686 -18.87 2.77 1.07
C ASP A 686 -18.69 1.29 0.75
N LYS A 687 -17.45 0.89 0.48
CA LYS A 687 -17.11 -0.50 0.17
C LYS A 687 -16.70 -1.26 1.42
N MET A 688 -17.33 -2.41 1.63
CA MET A 688 -16.98 -3.37 2.68
C MET A 688 -16.54 -4.69 2.05
N ALA A 689 -15.81 -5.50 2.80
CA ALA A 689 -15.47 -6.85 2.37
C ALA A 689 -15.26 -7.77 3.58
N GLY A 690 -15.44 -9.07 3.39
CA GLY A 690 -14.90 -10.09 4.29
C GLY A 690 -13.49 -10.55 3.87
N ARG A 691 -12.94 -11.52 4.60
CA ARG A 691 -11.62 -12.11 4.31
C ARG A 691 -11.61 -13.07 3.13
N HIS A 692 -12.78 -13.56 2.72
CA HIS A 692 -12.99 -14.60 1.71
C HIS A 692 -13.23 -14.06 0.30
N GLY A 693 -12.75 -12.85 -0.02
CA GLY A 693 -12.96 -12.23 -1.33
C GLY A 693 -14.41 -11.78 -1.61
N ASN A 694 -15.28 -11.82 -0.60
CA ASN A 694 -16.65 -11.34 -0.64
C ASN A 694 -16.67 -9.81 -0.42
N LYS A 695 -16.73 -9.05 -1.51
CA LYS A 695 -16.79 -7.59 -1.50
C LYS A 695 -18.20 -7.11 -1.80
N GLY A 696 -18.56 -5.97 -1.23
CA GLY A 696 -19.83 -5.34 -1.51
C GLY A 696 -19.86 -3.86 -1.20
N VAL A 697 -20.86 -3.17 -1.72
CA VAL A 697 -21.08 -1.74 -1.48
C VAL A 697 -22.34 -1.60 -0.63
N VAL A 698 -22.27 -0.77 0.42
CA VAL A 698 -23.43 -0.47 1.24
C VAL A 698 -24.48 0.22 0.37
N ALA A 699 -25.61 -0.42 0.14
CA ALA A 699 -26.67 0.11 -0.71
C ALA A 699 -27.76 0.84 0.09
N ARG A 700 -28.04 0.37 1.32
CA ARG A 700 -29.03 0.99 2.19
C ARG A 700 -28.67 0.79 3.66
N VAL A 701 -28.91 1.84 4.44
CA VAL A 701 -28.98 1.78 5.90
C VAL A 701 -30.45 1.68 6.28
N MET A 702 -30.83 0.61 6.96
CA MET A 702 -32.20 0.31 7.35
C MET A 702 -32.39 0.54 8.85
N ALA A 703 -33.54 1.06 9.25
CA ALA A 703 -33.88 1.25 10.65
C ALA A 703 -33.82 -0.09 11.40
N GLU A 704 -33.44 -0.04 12.68
CA GLU A 704 -33.22 -1.25 13.49
C GLU A 704 -34.49 -2.11 13.61
N GLU A 705 -35.66 -1.47 13.68
CA GLU A 705 -36.98 -2.10 13.73
C GLU A 705 -37.42 -2.74 12.40
N ASP A 706 -36.89 -2.28 11.27
CA ASP A 706 -37.20 -2.80 9.94
C ASP A 706 -36.33 -4.02 9.60
N MET A 707 -35.21 -4.20 10.31
CA MET A 707 -34.29 -5.29 10.07
C MET A 707 -34.92 -6.63 10.45
N PRO A 708 -34.57 -7.72 9.74
CA PRO A 708 -34.97 -9.05 10.17
C PRO A 708 -34.36 -9.35 11.55
N TYR A 709 -35.15 -9.99 12.41
CA TYR A 709 -34.75 -10.26 13.79
C TYR A 709 -34.93 -11.74 14.17
N MET A 710 -34.15 -12.18 15.16
CA MET A 710 -34.20 -13.54 15.71
C MET A 710 -35.36 -13.73 16.69
N GLU A 711 -35.66 -14.98 17.07
CA GLU A 711 -36.71 -15.31 18.06
C GLU A 711 -36.54 -14.60 19.42
N ASP A 712 -35.30 -14.24 19.79
CA ASP A 712 -34.98 -13.51 21.01
C ASP A 712 -35.19 -11.98 20.91
N GLY A 713 -35.61 -11.49 19.74
CA GLY A 713 -35.80 -10.07 19.45
C GLY A 713 -34.53 -9.36 18.98
N THR A 714 -33.39 -10.05 18.85
CA THR A 714 -32.14 -9.43 18.39
C THR A 714 -32.23 -9.11 16.89
N PRO A 715 -32.10 -7.83 16.48
CA PRO A 715 -32.06 -7.47 15.07
C PRO A 715 -30.71 -7.85 14.46
N LEU A 716 -30.73 -8.20 13.17
CA LEU A 716 -29.51 -8.50 12.42
C LEU A 716 -28.73 -7.22 12.10
N ASP A 717 -27.41 -7.35 11.99
CA ASP A 717 -26.51 -6.24 11.68
C ASP A 717 -26.41 -6.02 10.18
N ILE A 718 -26.17 -7.10 9.44
CA ILE A 718 -25.95 -7.08 8.00
C ILE A 718 -26.76 -8.18 7.32
N VAL A 719 -27.32 -7.88 6.15
CA VAL A 719 -27.94 -8.90 5.29
C VAL A 719 -27.14 -9.03 4.00
N LEU A 720 -26.64 -10.24 3.75
CA LEU A 720 -25.83 -10.62 2.60
C LEU A 720 -26.62 -11.48 1.62
N ASN A 721 -26.28 -11.38 0.34
CA ASN A 721 -26.93 -12.16 -0.70
C ASN A 721 -26.38 -13.60 -0.74
N PRO A 722 -27.22 -14.64 -0.58
CA PRO A 722 -26.77 -16.03 -0.63
C PRO A 722 -26.29 -16.46 -2.01
N LEU A 723 -26.76 -15.82 -3.10
CA LEU A 723 -26.44 -16.21 -4.48
C LEU A 723 -24.95 -16.00 -4.85
N GLY A 724 -24.28 -15.09 -4.14
CA GLY A 724 -22.87 -14.81 -4.35
C GLY A 724 -21.93 -15.91 -3.86
N VAL A 725 -22.39 -16.81 -2.99
CA VAL A 725 -21.53 -17.84 -2.37
C VAL A 725 -21.25 -19.01 -3.33
N PRO A 726 -22.28 -19.68 -3.92
CA PRO A 726 -22.02 -20.84 -4.79
C PRO A 726 -21.34 -20.45 -6.10
N SER A 727 -21.64 -19.27 -6.66
CA SER A 727 -21.05 -18.81 -7.92
C SER A 727 -19.56 -18.49 -7.81
N ARG A 728 -19.09 -18.17 -6.60
CA ARG A 728 -17.71 -17.77 -6.33
C ARG A 728 -16.87 -18.84 -5.65
N MET A 729 -17.49 -19.92 -5.20
CA MET A 729 -16.83 -21.04 -4.54
C MET A 729 -15.95 -20.57 -3.35
N ASN A 730 -16.46 -19.64 -2.55
CA ASN A 730 -15.82 -19.18 -1.31
C ASN A 730 -16.63 -19.61 -0.09
N LEU A 731 -16.63 -20.92 0.13
CA LEU A 731 -17.41 -21.56 1.19
C LEU A 731 -16.82 -21.29 2.58
N GLY A 732 -15.55 -20.86 2.66
CA GLY A 732 -14.90 -20.51 3.94
C GLY A 732 -15.69 -19.49 4.76
N GLN A 733 -16.37 -18.54 4.10
CA GLN A 733 -17.20 -17.54 4.78
C GLN A 733 -18.40 -18.15 5.52
N ILE A 734 -18.92 -19.29 5.06
CA ILE A 734 -20.03 -19.99 5.71
C ILE A 734 -19.53 -20.65 6.98
N PHE A 735 -18.41 -21.39 6.92
CA PHE A 735 -17.78 -21.99 8.09
C PHE A 735 -17.33 -20.93 9.11
N GLU A 736 -16.76 -19.82 8.66
CA GLU A 736 -16.44 -18.67 9.51
C GLU A 736 -17.69 -18.16 10.24
N THR A 737 -18.81 -18.01 9.53
CA THR A 737 -20.07 -17.52 10.09
C THR A 737 -20.65 -18.48 11.15
N GLN A 738 -20.58 -19.80 10.90
CA GLN A 738 -21.06 -20.82 11.85
C GLN A 738 -20.22 -20.83 13.12
N LEU A 739 -18.91 -20.95 12.95
CA LEU A 739 -17.96 -21.03 14.06
C LEU A 739 -17.92 -19.71 14.85
N GLY A 740 -18.08 -18.57 14.18
CA GLY A 740 -18.23 -17.27 14.80
C GLY A 740 -19.49 -17.15 15.68
N PHE A 741 -20.58 -17.80 15.29
CA PHE A 741 -21.78 -17.88 16.15
C PHE A 741 -21.49 -18.68 17.42
N ALA A 742 -20.89 -19.87 17.27
CA ALA A 742 -20.51 -20.70 18.41
C ALA A 742 -19.56 -19.95 19.36
N ALA A 743 -18.56 -19.25 18.82
CA ALA A 743 -17.62 -18.40 19.57
C ALA A 743 -18.33 -17.36 20.43
N SER A 744 -19.29 -16.63 19.83
CA SER A 744 -20.04 -15.58 20.53
C SER A 744 -20.87 -16.14 21.69
N LYS A 745 -21.50 -17.31 21.54
CA LYS A 745 -22.31 -17.94 22.60
C LYS A 745 -21.46 -18.58 23.70
N LEU A 746 -20.31 -19.14 23.36
CA LEU A 746 -19.39 -19.77 24.31
C LEU A 746 -18.47 -18.75 25.01
N GLY A 747 -18.32 -17.55 24.44
CA GLY A 747 -17.41 -16.52 24.95
C GLY A 747 -15.94 -16.85 24.73
N ILE A 748 -15.61 -17.59 23.66
CA ILE A 748 -14.26 -18.00 23.29
C ILE A 748 -13.92 -17.53 21.88
N SER A 749 -12.63 -17.35 21.58
CA SER A 749 -12.12 -17.13 20.22
C SER A 749 -11.49 -18.43 19.70
N PHE A 750 -11.73 -18.75 18.44
CA PHE A 750 -11.15 -19.91 17.77
C PHE A 750 -9.95 -19.50 16.92
N GLU A 751 -8.98 -20.41 16.81
CA GLU A 751 -7.88 -20.32 15.85
C GLU A 751 -8.02 -21.50 14.88
N THR A 752 -8.11 -21.18 13.60
CA THR A 752 -8.26 -22.13 12.50
C THR A 752 -7.09 -21.91 11.54
N PRO A 753 -5.93 -22.56 11.78
CA PRO A 753 -4.75 -22.40 10.94
C PRO A 753 -5.01 -22.84 9.49
N VAL A 754 -4.35 -22.17 8.55
CA VAL A 754 -4.51 -22.46 7.11
C VAL A 754 -4.03 -23.89 6.78
N PHE A 755 -4.89 -24.68 6.11
CA PHE A 755 -4.67 -26.09 5.77
C PHE A 755 -4.54 -27.08 6.95
N ASP A 756 -4.75 -26.62 8.19
CA ASP A 756 -4.70 -27.43 9.43
C ASP A 756 -5.81 -26.96 10.40
N GLY A 757 -6.93 -26.52 9.81
CA GLY A 757 -8.06 -25.91 10.50
C GLY A 757 -9.03 -26.92 11.10
N ALA A 758 -10.10 -26.39 11.70
CA ALA A 758 -11.24 -27.16 12.17
C ALA A 758 -11.90 -27.90 11.00
N GLU A 759 -12.20 -29.18 11.19
CA GLU A 759 -12.98 -29.94 10.21
C GLU A 759 -14.49 -29.61 10.37
N GLU A 760 -15.30 -29.97 9.38
CA GLU A 760 -16.76 -29.82 9.43
C GLU A 760 -17.35 -30.48 10.70
N SER A 761 -16.81 -31.63 11.09
CA SER A 761 -17.26 -32.35 12.29
C SER A 761 -16.97 -31.60 13.60
N ASP A 762 -15.87 -30.83 13.65
CA ASP A 762 -15.52 -30.01 14.80
C ASP A 762 -16.46 -28.80 14.90
N VAL A 763 -16.73 -28.14 13.78
CA VAL A 763 -17.70 -27.03 13.70
C VAL A 763 -19.07 -27.49 14.21
N ASP A 764 -19.54 -28.65 13.74
CA ASP A 764 -20.78 -29.26 14.20
C ASP A 764 -20.79 -29.54 15.71
N ASN A 765 -19.68 -30.01 16.26
CA ASN A 765 -19.56 -30.31 17.70
C ASN A 765 -19.60 -29.03 18.55
N PHE A 766 -18.89 -27.97 18.15
CA PHE A 766 -18.92 -26.69 18.84
C PHE A 766 -20.28 -26.00 18.71
N CYS A 767 -20.97 -26.14 17.58
CA CYS A 767 -22.35 -25.69 17.43
C CYS A 767 -23.29 -26.42 18.41
N LYS A 768 -23.14 -27.74 18.60
CA LYS A 768 -23.92 -28.49 19.62
C LYS A 768 -23.61 -28.01 21.02
N GLU A 769 -22.33 -27.81 21.35
CA GLU A 769 -21.91 -27.32 22.67
C GLU A 769 -22.50 -25.93 22.97
N ALA A 770 -22.58 -25.07 21.95
CA ALA A 770 -23.19 -23.75 22.02
C ALA A 770 -24.74 -23.76 22.02
N ASN A 771 -25.39 -24.93 21.99
CA ASN A 771 -26.84 -25.09 21.81
C ASN A 771 -27.38 -24.41 20.54
N LEU A 772 -26.62 -24.44 19.45
CA LEU A 772 -27.01 -23.93 18.14
C LEU A 772 -27.47 -25.07 17.21
N PRO A 773 -28.36 -24.79 16.25
CA PRO A 773 -28.71 -25.75 15.22
C PRO A 773 -27.47 -26.07 14.36
N LEU A 774 -27.30 -27.33 13.97
CA LEU A 774 -26.15 -27.83 13.20
C LEU A 774 -25.92 -27.07 11.89
N ASN A 775 -27.01 -26.70 11.22
CA ASN A 775 -26.96 -25.96 9.97
C ASN A 775 -26.86 -24.43 10.17
N SER A 776 -26.78 -23.94 11.42
CA SER A 776 -26.86 -22.53 11.80
C SER A 776 -28.01 -21.76 11.12
N LYS A 777 -29.13 -22.46 10.86
CA LYS A 777 -30.34 -21.83 10.31
C LYS A 777 -31.31 -21.53 11.43
N PHE A 778 -31.84 -20.31 11.41
CA PHE A 778 -32.76 -19.80 12.42
C PHE A 778 -34.04 -19.33 11.76
N LYS A 779 -35.13 -19.41 12.52
CA LYS A 779 -36.39 -18.79 12.14
C LYS A 779 -36.29 -17.29 12.40
N LEU A 780 -36.23 -16.51 11.33
CA LEU A 780 -36.23 -15.07 11.38
C LEU A 780 -37.64 -14.51 11.21
N TYR A 781 -37.84 -13.28 11.68
CA TYR A 781 -39.08 -12.52 11.53
C TYR A 781 -38.80 -11.23 10.76
N ASP A 782 -39.73 -10.85 9.91
CA ASP A 782 -39.70 -9.59 9.20
C ASP A 782 -39.96 -8.45 10.19
N GLY A 783 -39.03 -7.50 10.31
CA GLY A 783 -39.15 -6.33 11.17
C GLY A 783 -40.38 -5.48 10.88
N ARG A 784 -40.80 -5.41 9.61
CA ARG A 784 -41.93 -4.56 9.18
C ARG A 784 -43.29 -5.16 9.46
N THR A 785 -43.44 -6.45 9.18
CA THR A 785 -44.73 -7.14 9.28
C THR A 785 -44.88 -7.92 10.57
N GLY A 786 -43.78 -8.27 11.23
CA GLY A 786 -43.73 -9.17 12.38
C GLY A 786 -44.00 -10.64 12.05
N LEU A 787 -44.16 -10.99 10.76
CA LEU A 787 -44.40 -12.36 10.33
C LEU A 787 -43.08 -13.12 10.18
N PRO A 788 -43.06 -14.42 10.53
CA PRO A 788 -41.88 -15.25 10.31
C PRO A 788 -41.65 -15.51 8.82
N PHE A 789 -40.39 -15.61 8.40
CA PHE A 789 -40.06 -16.07 7.05
C PHE A 789 -40.48 -17.53 6.84
N MET A 790 -40.80 -17.86 5.59
CA MET A 790 -41.24 -19.22 5.22
C MET A 790 -40.15 -20.27 5.45
N ASN A 791 -38.89 -19.93 5.16
CA ASN A 791 -37.75 -20.81 5.33
C ASN A 791 -36.85 -20.28 6.44
N GLU A 792 -36.20 -21.19 7.16
CA GLU A 792 -35.12 -20.84 8.07
C GLU A 792 -33.93 -20.26 7.30
N VAL A 793 -33.33 -19.22 7.85
CA VAL A 793 -32.26 -18.44 7.23
C VAL A 793 -30.96 -18.73 7.95
N PHE A 794 -29.89 -18.87 7.18
CA PHE A 794 -28.55 -19.05 7.72
C PHE A 794 -28.04 -17.73 8.33
N CYS A 795 -27.68 -17.76 9.60
CA CYS A 795 -27.22 -16.59 10.36
C CYS A 795 -25.97 -16.91 11.18
N GLY A 796 -25.17 -15.89 11.47
CA GLY A 796 -24.07 -15.96 12.43
C GLY A 796 -23.12 -14.77 12.39
N TYR A 797 -22.01 -14.88 13.11
CA TYR A 797 -21.03 -13.79 13.18
C TYR A 797 -19.94 -13.98 12.14
N ILE A 798 -19.78 -13.00 11.27
CA ILE A 798 -18.74 -12.95 10.24
C ILE A 798 -17.84 -11.73 10.48
N TYR A 799 -16.54 -11.84 10.17
CA TYR A 799 -15.61 -10.73 10.32
C TYR A 799 -15.59 -9.85 9.06
N ILE A 800 -16.10 -8.63 9.18
CA ILE A 800 -16.21 -7.68 8.05
C ILE A 800 -15.26 -6.51 8.24
N LEU A 801 -14.66 -6.07 7.13
CA LEU A 801 -13.71 -4.98 7.02
C LEU A 801 -14.34 -3.80 6.29
N LYS A 802 -14.03 -2.58 6.74
CA LYS A 802 -14.29 -1.33 6.00
C LYS A 802 -13.06 -1.01 5.16
N LEU A 803 -13.21 -0.95 3.83
CA LEU A 803 -12.10 -0.68 2.94
C LEU A 803 -11.87 0.83 2.74
N ALA A 804 -10.66 1.23 2.37
CA ALA A 804 -10.26 2.60 2.03
C ALA A 804 -10.87 3.11 0.70
N HIS A 805 -12.04 2.60 0.33
CA HIS A 805 -12.80 2.96 -0.85
C HIS A 805 -14.11 3.60 -0.42
N LEU A 806 -13.99 4.83 0.07
CA LEU A 806 -15.08 5.59 0.67
C LEU A 806 -15.79 6.44 -0.39
N VAL A 807 -17.10 6.57 -0.26
CA VAL A 807 -17.94 7.28 -1.24
C VAL A 807 -17.56 8.76 -1.34
N GLU A 808 -17.27 9.40 -0.21
CA GLU A 808 -16.90 10.82 -0.14
C GLU A 808 -15.61 11.13 -0.91
N ASP A 809 -14.68 10.17 -0.97
CA ASP A 809 -13.43 10.34 -1.72
C ASP A 809 -13.67 10.18 -3.22
N LYS A 810 -14.71 9.44 -3.62
CA LYS A 810 -15.03 9.14 -5.03
C LYS A 810 -16.05 10.09 -5.65
N ILE A 811 -16.97 10.64 -4.85
CA ILE A 811 -17.95 11.59 -5.37
C ILE A 811 -17.25 12.84 -5.88
N HIS A 812 -17.57 13.20 -7.11
CA HIS A 812 -17.02 14.37 -7.79
C HIS A 812 -18.03 14.90 -8.79
N ALA A 813 -18.26 16.20 -8.76
CA ALA A 813 -19.14 16.90 -9.68
C ALA A 813 -18.50 18.21 -10.10
N ARG A 814 -18.72 18.59 -11.35
CA ARG A 814 -18.21 19.83 -11.95
C ARG A 814 -19.30 20.42 -12.84
N SER A 815 -19.57 21.71 -12.64
CA SER A 815 -20.34 22.53 -13.59
C SER A 815 -19.37 23.24 -14.54
N THR A 816 -18.62 24.20 -14.03
CA THR A 816 -17.52 24.90 -14.68
C THR A 816 -16.27 24.79 -13.80
N GLY A 817 -15.09 25.09 -14.33
CA GLY A 817 -13.86 24.96 -13.57
C GLY A 817 -12.63 25.36 -14.37
N PRO A 818 -11.43 25.03 -13.88
CA PRO A 818 -10.19 25.36 -14.59
C PRO A 818 -10.04 24.55 -15.88
N TYR A 819 -9.33 25.14 -16.83
CA TYR A 819 -9.05 24.58 -18.16
C TYR A 819 -7.54 24.52 -18.39
N SER A 820 -7.12 23.58 -19.23
CA SER A 820 -5.74 23.48 -19.71
C SER A 820 -5.37 24.72 -20.51
N LEU A 821 -4.17 25.25 -20.27
CA LEU A 821 -3.68 26.40 -21.02
C LEU A 821 -3.42 26.09 -22.49
N VAL A 822 -3.03 24.84 -22.80
CA VAL A 822 -2.65 24.42 -24.16
C VAL A 822 -3.89 24.00 -24.95
N THR A 823 -4.64 23.03 -24.43
CA THR A 823 -5.77 22.43 -25.17
C THR A 823 -7.10 23.10 -24.91
N GLN A 824 -7.18 24.04 -23.97
CA GLN A 824 -8.43 24.69 -23.51
C GLN A 824 -9.51 23.73 -22.99
N GLN A 825 -9.20 22.44 -22.84
CA GLN A 825 -10.11 21.43 -22.29
C GLN A 825 -10.18 21.51 -20.76
N PRO A 826 -11.29 21.05 -20.14
CA PRO A 826 -11.37 20.87 -18.69
C PRO A 826 -10.17 20.09 -18.16
N LEU A 827 -9.57 20.54 -17.05
CA LEU A 827 -8.50 19.78 -16.39
C LEU A 827 -8.98 18.39 -15.97
N GLY A 828 -8.05 17.44 -15.79
CA GLY A 828 -8.35 16.09 -15.34
C GLY A 828 -8.25 15.94 -13.82
N GLY A 829 -9.13 15.14 -13.23
CA GLY A 829 -9.01 14.69 -11.84
C GLY A 829 -9.68 15.58 -10.79
N LYS A 830 -10.15 14.95 -9.70
CA LYS A 830 -10.91 15.59 -8.62
C LYS A 830 -10.15 16.72 -7.92
N ALA A 831 -8.86 16.52 -7.65
CA ALA A 831 -8.02 17.49 -6.94
C ALA A 831 -7.89 18.84 -7.67
N GLN A 832 -7.96 18.82 -9.01
CA GLN A 832 -7.93 20.03 -9.85
C GLN A 832 -9.32 20.53 -10.20
N PHE A 833 -10.37 20.01 -9.54
CA PHE A 833 -11.76 20.25 -9.90
C PHE A 833 -12.03 19.96 -11.39
N GLY A 834 -11.48 18.86 -11.88
CA GLY A 834 -11.47 18.48 -13.30
C GLY A 834 -12.78 17.95 -13.85
N GLY A 835 -12.90 17.84 -15.18
CA GLY A 835 -14.04 17.24 -15.87
C GLY A 835 -13.95 15.71 -15.95
N GLN A 836 -15.07 15.07 -16.28
CA GLN A 836 -15.07 13.66 -16.67
C GLN A 836 -14.58 13.52 -18.11
N ARG A 837 -13.83 12.46 -18.38
CA ARG A 837 -13.35 12.18 -19.73
C ARG A 837 -14.44 11.48 -20.53
N LEU A 838 -14.86 12.09 -21.64
CA LEU A 838 -15.59 11.41 -22.70
C LEU A 838 -14.55 10.79 -23.65
N GLY A 839 -14.46 9.47 -23.69
CA GLY A 839 -13.53 8.75 -24.54
C GLY A 839 -14.14 8.40 -25.90
N GLU A 840 -13.31 7.75 -26.72
CA GLU A 840 -13.70 7.30 -28.07
C GLU A 840 -14.88 6.30 -28.03
N MET A 841 -14.88 5.39 -27.07
CA MET A 841 -15.97 4.40 -26.94
C MET A 841 -17.30 5.04 -26.57
N GLU A 842 -17.30 6.08 -25.73
CA GLU A 842 -18.52 6.82 -25.39
C GLU A 842 -19.04 7.65 -26.58
N VAL A 843 -18.14 8.16 -27.43
CA VAL A 843 -18.49 8.81 -28.69
C VAL A 843 -19.21 7.84 -29.62
N TRP A 844 -18.65 6.64 -29.84
CA TRP A 844 -19.29 5.61 -30.67
C TRP A 844 -20.68 5.22 -30.16
N ALA A 845 -20.86 5.17 -28.84
CA ALA A 845 -22.17 4.91 -28.24
C ALA A 845 -23.19 5.99 -28.63
N LEU A 846 -22.82 7.27 -28.56
CA LEU A 846 -23.70 8.38 -28.95
C LEU A 846 -23.98 8.40 -30.46
N GLU A 847 -22.99 8.07 -31.29
CA GLU A 847 -23.15 7.91 -32.74
C GLU A 847 -24.14 6.79 -33.07
N ALA A 848 -24.05 5.64 -32.39
CA ALA A 848 -24.95 4.51 -32.58
C ALA A 848 -26.42 4.85 -32.24
N TYR A 849 -26.65 5.74 -31.25
CA TYR A 849 -27.98 6.27 -30.95
C TYR A 849 -28.46 7.35 -31.94
N GLY A 850 -27.57 7.87 -32.79
CA GLY A 850 -27.86 9.03 -33.63
C GLY A 850 -27.99 10.34 -32.85
N ALA A 851 -27.41 10.41 -31.64
CA ALA A 851 -27.49 11.57 -30.74
C ALA A 851 -26.51 12.69 -31.15
N SER A 852 -26.63 13.17 -32.38
CA SER A 852 -25.68 14.11 -33.00
C SER A 852 -25.53 15.43 -32.23
N HIS A 853 -26.63 16.03 -31.75
CA HIS A 853 -26.59 17.27 -30.97
C HIS A 853 -25.93 17.08 -29.59
N THR A 854 -26.20 15.96 -28.93
CA THR A 854 -25.58 15.64 -27.63
C THR A 854 -24.07 15.46 -27.79
N LEU A 855 -23.67 14.73 -28.83
CA LEU A 855 -22.26 14.55 -29.15
C LEU A 855 -21.58 15.88 -29.50
N GLN A 856 -22.22 16.68 -30.36
CA GLN A 856 -21.70 17.99 -30.75
C GLN A 856 -21.52 18.89 -29.53
N GLU A 857 -22.50 18.97 -28.63
CA GLU A 857 -22.42 19.76 -27.40
C GLU A 857 -21.25 19.33 -26.50
N LEU A 858 -21.09 18.01 -26.30
CA LEU A 858 -20.06 17.45 -25.44
C LEU A 858 -18.64 17.71 -25.97
N LEU A 859 -18.45 17.63 -27.30
CA LEU A 859 -17.16 17.85 -27.94
C LEU A 859 -16.79 19.33 -28.14
N THR A 860 -17.73 20.26 -27.94
CA THR A 860 -17.52 21.70 -28.21
C THR A 860 -17.76 22.54 -26.95
N ILE A 861 -19.00 22.99 -26.70
CA ILE A 861 -19.35 24.00 -25.70
C ILE A 861 -19.16 23.51 -24.26
N LYS A 862 -19.14 22.19 -24.02
CA LYS A 862 -18.81 21.57 -22.73
C LYS A 862 -17.32 21.24 -22.56
N SER A 863 -16.53 21.42 -23.61
CA SER A 863 -15.10 21.08 -23.68
C SER A 863 -14.25 22.32 -23.97
N ASP A 864 -13.85 22.53 -25.22
CA ASP A 864 -12.77 23.41 -25.66
C ASP A 864 -13.21 24.52 -26.62
N ASP A 865 -14.51 24.68 -26.88
CA ASP A 865 -15.04 25.90 -27.52
C ASP A 865 -15.03 27.07 -26.52
N MET A 866 -14.01 27.92 -26.59
CA MET A 866 -13.77 29.00 -25.64
C MET A 866 -14.90 30.04 -25.60
N LEU A 867 -15.45 30.40 -26.75
CA LEU A 867 -16.51 31.39 -26.85
C LEU A 867 -17.87 30.75 -26.60
N GLY A 868 -18.09 29.55 -27.14
CA GLY A 868 -19.32 28.78 -26.95
C GLY A 868 -19.59 28.45 -25.49
N ARG A 869 -18.56 28.07 -24.71
CA ARG A 869 -18.71 27.77 -23.28
C ARG A 869 -19.12 28.98 -22.43
N ALA A 870 -18.60 30.17 -22.75
CA ALA A 870 -18.98 31.41 -22.06
C ALA A 870 -20.42 31.82 -22.42
N ARG A 871 -20.75 31.75 -23.72
CA ARG A 871 -22.09 32.06 -24.22
C ARG A 871 -23.14 31.12 -23.66
N ILE A 872 -22.87 29.81 -23.60
CA ILE A 872 -23.85 28.84 -23.07
C ILE A 872 -24.09 29.06 -21.58
N TYR A 873 -23.06 29.40 -20.82
CA TYR A 873 -23.22 29.73 -19.41
C TYR A 873 -24.12 30.96 -19.23
N GLU A 874 -23.88 32.04 -19.99
CA GLU A 874 -24.76 33.21 -19.97
C GLU A 874 -26.19 32.88 -20.40
N ALA A 875 -26.36 32.06 -21.44
CA ALA A 875 -27.65 31.69 -21.96
C ALA A 875 -28.44 30.86 -20.94
N ILE A 876 -27.80 29.90 -20.26
CA ILE A 876 -28.41 29.13 -19.17
C ILE A 876 -28.90 30.07 -18.06
N VAL A 877 -28.08 31.04 -17.64
CA VAL A 877 -28.47 32.04 -16.62
C VAL A 877 -29.64 32.92 -17.11
N LYS A 878 -29.69 33.24 -18.40
CA LYS A 878 -30.76 34.00 -19.05
C LYS A 878 -32.02 33.16 -19.36
N GLY A 879 -32.00 31.84 -19.12
CA GLY A 879 -33.09 30.92 -19.50
C GLY A 879 -33.20 30.64 -21.00
N ILE A 880 -32.14 30.90 -21.78
CA ILE A 880 -32.03 30.63 -23.21
C ILE A 880 -31.29 29.30 -23.39
N HIS A 881 -31.90 28.32 -24.05
CA HIS A 881 -31.36 26.97 -24.16
C HIS A 881 -30.75 26.61 -25.53
N SER A 882 -30.58 27.58 -26.44
CA SER A 882 -30.08 27.33 -27.80
C SER A 882 -28.96 28.26 -28.20
N ILE A 883 -27.76 27.71 -28.43
CA ILE A 883 -26.62 28.39 -29.05
C ILE A 883 -26.02 27.47 -30.11
N LYS A 884 -25.52 28.06 -31.20
CA LYS A 884 -24.75 27.34 -32.21
C LYS A 884 -23.33 27.11 -31.69
N PRO A 885 -22.86 25.85 -31.65
CA PRO A 885 -21.46 25.54 -31.34
C PRO A 885 -20.49 26.15 -32.35
N GLY A 886 -19.31 26.55 -31.87
CA GLY A 886 -18.18 26.97 -32.68
C GLY A 886 -17.25 25.81 -33.05
N ILE A 887 -16.02 26.17 -33.45
CA ILE A 887 -14.95 25.22 -33.76
C ILE A 887 -14.19 24.89 -32.47
N PRO A 888 -13.88 23.61 -32.18
CA PRO A 888 -13.05 23.21 -31.05
C PRO A 888 -11.62 23.77 -31.15
N GLU A 889 -11.07 24.27 -30.04
CA GLU A 889 -9.70 24.78 -30.01
C GLU A 889 -8.65 23.69 -30.29
N SER A 890 -8.92 22.44 -29.91
CA SER A 890 -8.05 21.31 -30.24
C SER A 890 -7.84 21.12 -31.75
N PHE A 891 -8.85 21.45 -32.58
CA PHE A 891 -8.72 21.42 -34.03
C PHE A 891 -7.83 22.56 -34.54
N ASN A 892 -7.96 23.75 -33.95
CA ASN A 892 -7.12 24.90 -34.26
C ASN A 892 -5.64 24.59 -33.97
N VAL A 893 -5.36 24.01 -32.80
CA VAL A 893 -4.01 23.58 -32.41
C VAL A 893 -3.46 22.56 -33.40
N LEU A 894 -4.25 21.56 -33.80
CA LEU A 894 -3.84 20.56 -34.79
C LEU A 894 -3.44 21.19 -36.13
N VAL A 895 -4.23 22.14 -36.64
CA VAL A 895 -3.90 22.85 -37.89
C VAL A 895 -2.58 23.59 -37.77
N GLN A 896 -2.32 24.24 -36.62
CA GLN A 896 -1.06 24.95 -36.38
C GLN A 896 0.13 23.99 -36.22
N GLU A 897 -0.05 22.84 -35.57
CA GLU A 897 0.99 21.81 -35.44
C GLU A 897 1.39 21.25 -36.82
N LEU A 898 0.41 20.98 -37.69
CA LEU A 898 0.66 20.51 -39.05
C LEU A 898 1.35 21.57 -39.91
N ARG A 899 0.94 22.85 -39.80
CA ARG A 899 1.65 23.98 -40.44
C ARG A 899 3.08 24.12 -39.91
N GLY A 900 3.31 23.84 -38.62
CA GLY A 900 4.65 23.79 -38.01
C GLY A 900 5.56 22.72 -38.61
N LEU A 901 4.99 21.63 -39.15
CA LEU A 901 5.69 20.60 -39.92
C LEU A 901 5.88 20.96 -41.40
N ALA A 902 5.59 22.21 -41.80
CA ALA A 902 5.57 22.70 -43.18
C ALA A 902 4.53 21.99 -44.07
N LEU A 903 3.42 21.50 -43.47
CA LEU A 903 2.25 21.03 -44.21
C LEU A 903 1.22 22.16 -44.32
N ASP A 904 1.00 22.65 -45.53
CA ASP A 904 0.04 23.74 -45.76
C ASP A 904 -1.40 23.21 -45.77
N ILE A 905 -2.16 23.57 -44.74
CA ILE A 905 -3.57 23.21 -44.59
C ILE A 905 -4.42 24.46 -44.81
N ILE A 906 -5.28 24.37 -45.82
CA ILE A 906 -6.17 25.44 -46.25
C ILE A 906 -7.62 24.95 -46.07
N ILE A 907 -8.41 25.71 -45.31
CA ILE A 907 -9.85 25.46 -45.17
C ILE A 907 -10.56 26.26 -46.25
N THR A 908 -11.47 25.61 -46.97
CA THR A 908 -12.23 26.23 -48.07
C THR A 908 -13.72 26.18 -47.78
N ASP A 909 -14.44 27.19 -48.22
CA ASP A 909 -15.90 27.16 -48.29
C ASP A 909 -16.38 26.29 -49.48
N SER A 910 -17.69 26.15 -49.65
CA SER A 910 -18.28 25.41 -50.78
C SER A 910 -18.00 26.04 -52.15
N GLU A 911 -17.53 27.29 -52.21
CA GLU A 911 -17.21 28.04 -53.43
C GLU A 911 -15.69 28.00 -53.74
N GLY A 912 -14.89 27.36 -52.89
CA GLY A 912 -13.45 27.21 -53.05
C GLY A 912 -12.63 28.41 -52.54
N ASN A 913 -13.26 29.37 -51.86
CA ASN A 913 -12.56 30.49 -51.25
C ASN A 913 -11.89 30.03 -49.95
N THR A 914 -10.68 30.51 -49.70
CA THR A 914 -9.95 30.23 -48.48
C THR A 914 -10.58 30.96 -47.30
N VAL A 915 -10.94 30.23 -46.26
CA VAL A 915 -11.51 30.76 -45.01
C VAL A 915 -10.42 30.72 -43.94
N ASP A 916 -10.12 31.87 -43.35
CA ASP A 916 -9.25 31.89 -42.18
C ASP A 916 -10.06 31.46 -40.95
N ILE A 917 -9.43 30.64 -40.10
CA ILE A 917 -10.06 30.08 -38.90
C ILE A 917 -10.43 31.21 -37.93
N SER A 918 -9.60 32.26 -37.87
CA SER A 918 -9.85 33.45 -37.07
C SER A 918 -11.08 34.24 -37.51
N ASP A 919 -11.43 34.21 -38.80
CA ASP A 919 -12.56 34.97 -39.33
C ASP A 919 -13.91 34.34 -38.93
N TYR A 920 -13.92 33.04 -38.62
CA TYR A 920 -15.10 32.33 -38.11
C TYR A 920 -15.49 32.76 -36.68
N GLU A 921 -14.53 33.30 -35.90
CA GLU A 921 -14.77 33.80 -34.54
C GLU A 921 -15.47 35.18 -34.55
N ASP A 922 -15.17 36.01 -35.55
CA ASP A 922 -15.60 37.40 -35.65
C ASP A 922 -16.99 37.61 -36.29
N GLU A 923 -17.46 36.68 -37.15
CA GLU A 923 -18.77 36.81 -37.81
C GLU A 923 -19.96 36.83 -36.83
N TYR A 924 -19.78 36.35 -35.60
CA TYR A 924 -20.81 36.33 -34.56
C TYR A 924 -20.85 37.59 -33.68
N SER A 925 -19.89 38.51 -33.79
CA SER A 925 -19.90 39.80 -33.05
C SER A 925 -20.63 40.93 -33.79
N LYS A 926 -20.84 40.80 -35.11
CA LYS A 926 -21.55 41.81 -35.92
C LYS A 926 -23.06 41.74 -35.72
N SER A 927 -23.59 42.65 -34.89
CA SER A 927 -25.02 42.91 -34.79
C SER A 927 -25.61 43.33 -36.15
N LYS A 928 -26.70 42.67 -36.57
CA LYS A 928 -27.73 43.12 -37.52
C LYS A 928 -27.23 43.93 -38.74
N LYS A 929 -27.16 43.30 -39.92
CA LYS A 929 -27.51 44.04 -41.15
C LYS A 929 -28.94 44.58 -40.95
N LYS A 930 -29.07 45.89 -40.75
CA LYS A 930 -30.36 46.59 -40.76
C LYS A 930 -31.01 46.32 -42.11
N ILE A 931 -32.06 45.52 -42.13
CA ILE A 931 -32.96 45.44 -43.28
C ILE A 931 -33.63 46.81 -43.37
N LYS A 932 -33.21 47.62 -44.35
CA LYS A 932 -33.91 48.84 -44.75
C LYS A 932 -35.18 48.41 -45.48
N PHE A 933 -36.34 48.75 -44.93
CA PHE A 933 -37.55 48.86 -45.71
C PHE A 933 -37.59 50.28 -46.28
N GLU A 934 -37.40 50.41 -47.58
CA GLU A 934 -37.83 51.59 -48.35
C GLU A 934 -38.80 51.09 -49.41
N THR A 935 -40.08 51.36 -49.16
CA THR A 935 -41.17 51.29 -50.13
C THR A 935 -40.95 52.31 -51.24
N ILE A 936 -41.04 51.88 -52.49
CA ILE A 936 -41.56 52.70 -53.58
C ILE A 936 -42.64 51.89 -54.29
N GLU A 937 -43.84 52.45 -54.29
CA GLU A 937 -45.00 52.02 -55.06
C GLU A 937 -44.77 52.24 -56.56
N ASN A 938 -45.39 51.36 -57.37
CA ASN A 938 -45.85 51.52 -58.75
C ASN A 938 -44.82 51.82 -59.86
N ALA A 939 -44.48 50.80 -60.66
CA ALA A 939 -45.15 50.46 -61.94
C ALA A 939 -44.59 49.15 -62.50
#